data_AF-A0A7H1N4L8-F1
#
_entry.id   AF-A0A7H1N4L8-F1
#
_cell.length_a   1.000
_cell.length_b   1.000
_cell.length_c   1.000
_cell.angle_alpha   90.00
_cell.angle_beta   90.00
_cell.angle_gamma   90.00
#
_symmetry.space_group_name_H-M   'P 1'
#
loop_
_entity.id
_entity.type
_entity.pdbx_description
1 polymer ?
#
loop_
_entity_poly.entity_id
_entity_poly.type
_entity_poly.pdbx_seq_one_letter_code
_entity_poly.pdbx_strand_id
1 'polypeptide(L)'
;MYAKASRREQLIAHMGSPGVVADALHLDWIDGTKALALLWIMLVHWTERVFGYGDFANPTNAWPPLAARFAQLQPLTDYGMWNWPLSLLRLVGWMGDGGVQIFIIASGFGLTYSLLQRRRTVSWLDFVWRRLERVYPTWWILHLGLLAAGLVVPGSVSPANEAFWFSALGFRATPDIFYAFCPAWWFIGLILQLYAVYPFLYAALTRLGAVRFAWLVIGGALLIRGLGLWLFAGPLAEWNYLDCWSRGAVFLSRLPEFAAGMILASAYVAAPGQIDALLRAPATLAAAAAVMAVGFGLSFFLLGNTLSPLMFGAGAIVLLGSCVARPLMATPLVRRCLAFLSRHSLSLFLTHQLVFTALIAERMPIGPALWLRTGLALVVAPVVALALETTVRIAALIITTAGQRWGRRGAWLRFGLTAACVYAVLLTGEVMSRRIAPEEVNGWGERASLVADPHFGWTLRPSQHTRLRWQTYDYQVDANSLGFPGPVYAEEKRPDVLRVLTTGDAFTSAEGVDTQQAWPRLLEADLARAGRYRSAEVMNFAITGYGPHQYAAVLEAFVPRYKPDVIVLEMFVNDLEDVAITNQKFQQQIGFGHPRSDSVFATLALGNLYALAGQQLRRTLNERLLHRPAPQDAFLAMLPEFAADNDDAARETDAATVAAVARSLGEIKAVASAANSRLIVLLAPAGIQVCTPEQLPYYPRQLDLTDPRRFDLDRPQRLLLAATTAPASRHTIFARSCAA
;
A
#
# COMPACT_ATOMS: atom_id res chain seq x y z
N MET A 1 -7.87 18.43 66.71
CA MET A 1 -6.66 18.91 66.00
C MET A 1 -5.85 17.69 65.54
N TYR A 2 -6.07 17.21 64.32
CA TYR A 2 -5.06 16.48 63.54
C TYR A 2 -5.49 16.66 62.07
N ALA A 3 -4.65 17.37 61.32
CA ALA A 3 -4.99 17.94 60.03
C ALA A 3 -5.31 16.85 58.99
N LYS A 4 -6.48 16.96 58.35
CA LYS A 4 -6.81 16.29 57.10
C LYS A 4 -5.89 16.84 56.01
N ALA A 5 -4.84 16.10 55.66
CA ALA A 5 -4.13 16.30 54.40
C ALA A 5 -5.15 16.25 53.25
N SER A 6 -5.05 17.21 52.33
CA SER A 6 -6.08 17.39 51.29
C SER A 6 -6.08 16.19 50.34
N ARG A 7 -7.27 15.75 49.89
CA ARG A 7 -7.45 14.65 48.93
C ARG A 7 -6.67 14.87 47.62
N ARG A 8 -6.23 16.10 47.36
CA ARG A 8 -5.36 16.51 46.24
C ARG A 8 -3.92 16.02 46.39
N GLU A 9 -3.38 15.95 47.61
CA GLU A 9 -2.03 15.41 47.89
C GLU A 9 -2.00 13.89 47.76
N GLN A 10 -3.07 13.20 48.15
CA GLN A 10 -3.23 11.76 47.91
C GLN A 10 -3.41 11.42 46.42
N LEU A 11 -4.02 12.31 45.64
CA LEU A 11 -4.17 12.16 44.19
C LEU A 11 -2.86 12.45 43.43
N ILE A 12 -2.01 13.36 43.91
CA ILE A 12 -0.67 13.58 43.35
C ILE A 12 0.22 12.37 43.62
N ALA A 13 0.11 11.72 44.79
CA ALA A 13 0.78 10.45 45.06
C ALA A 13 0.29 9.28 44.17
N HIS A 14 -0.94 9.35 43.63
CA HIS A 14 -1.49 8.37 42.67
C HIS A 14 -1.29 8.74 41.20
N MET A 15 -0.81 9.95 40.90
CA MET A 15 -0.58 10.45 39.52
C MET A 15 0.88 10.82 39.24
N GLY A 16 1.81 10.50 40.14
CA GLY A 16 3.20 10.90 40.01
C GLY A 16 4.14 10.20 40.99
N SER A 17 4.17 8.88 40.95
CA SER A 17 5.31 8.09 41.41
C SER A 17 5.43 6.84 40.54
N PRO A 18 6.42 6.76 39.63
CA PRO A 18 6.84 5.49 39.03
C PRO A 18 7.50 4.53 40.04
N GLY A 19 7.44 4.81 41.35
CA GLY A 19 8.41 4.29 42.31
C GLY A 19 7.93 3.19 43.26
N VAL A 20 6.69 2.71 43.26
CA VAL A 20 6.24 1.76 44.32
C VAL A 20 5.40 0.56 43.82
N VAL A 21 5.34 0.31 42.50
CA VAL A 21 4.81 -0.99 41.97
C VAL A 21 5.84 -1.67 41.04
N ALA A 22 7.09 -1.18 41.02
CA ALA A 22 8.09 -1.54 40.01
C ALA A 22 9.18 -2.53 40.47
N ASP A 23 9.08 -3.13 41.66
CA ASP A 23 10.04 -4.17 42.11
C ASP A 23 9.59 -5.60 41.79
N ALA A 24 8.87 -5.77 40.67
CA ALA A 24 8.75 -7.09 40.06
C ALA A 24 9.95 -7.31 39.12
N LEU A 25 11.14 -7.59 39.71
CA LEU A 25 12.36 -8.11 39.07
C LEU A 25 12.46 -7.81 37.55
N HIS A 26 12.76 -6.55 37.20
CA HIS A 26 13.11 -6.20 35.82
C HIS A 26 14.35 -6.98 35.40
N LEU A 27 14.21 -7.86 34.41
CA LEU A 27 15.33 -8.55 33.81
C LEU A 27 15.96 -7.61 32.77
N ASP A 28 16.89 -6.76 33.21
CA ASP A 28 17.57 -5.74 32.39
C ASP A 28 18.06 -6.28 31.04
N TRP A 29 18.52 -7.53 31.00
CA TRP A 29 18.99 -8.17 29.78
C TRP A 29 17.87 -8.43 28.76
N ILE A 30 16.65 -8.79 29.19
CA ILE A 30 15.48 -8.96 28.30
C ILE A 30 15.12 -7.61 27.68
N ASP A 31 15.10 -6.54 28.48
CA ASP A 31 14.72 -5.21 28.01
C ASP A 31 15.78 -4.65 27.06
N GLY A 32 17.07 -4.84 27.36
CA GLY A 32 18.16 -4.54 26.43
C GLY A 32 18.06 -5.33 25.12
N THR A 33 17.70 -6.61 25.20
CA THR A 33 17.56 -7.48 24.01
C THR A 33 16.40 -7.04 23.12
N LYS A 34 15.25 -6.64 23.69
CA LYS A 34 14.13 -6.07 22.92
C LYS A 34 14.50 -4.76 22.24
N ALA A 35 15.25 -3.89 22.92
CA ALA A 35 15.73 -2.64 22.34
C ALA A 35 16.67 -2.88 21.14
N LEU A 36 17.59 -3.84 21.27
CA LEU A 36 18.47 -4.25 20.16
C LEU A 36 17.67 -4.90 19.01
N ALA A 37 16.68 -5.74 19.32
CA ALA A 37 15.79 -6.31 18.32
C ALA A 37 15.02 -5.24 17.55
N LEU A 38 14.55 -4.18 18.21
CA LEU A 38 13.89 -3.06 17.55
C LEU A 38 14.85 -2.31 16.61
N LEU A 39 16.08 -2.05 17.06
CA LEU A 39 17.11 -1.42 16.21
C LEU A 39 17.44 -2.30 15.00
N TRP A 40 17.43 -3.62 15.16
CA TRP A 40 17.64 -4.56 14.06
C TRP A 40 16.47 -4.58 13.06
N ILE A 41 15.23 -4.46 13.55
CA ILE A 41 14.04 -4.28 12.71
C ILE A 41 14.09 -2.94 11.95
N MET A 42 14.53 -1.86 12.60
CA MET A 42 14.74 -0.59 11.91
C MET A 42 15.82 -0.73 10.83
N LEU A 43 16.91 -1.46 11.14
CA LEU A 43 17.99 -1.70 10.20
C LEU A 43 17.52 -2.48 8.97
N VAL A 44 16.69 -3.53 9.09
CA VAL A 44 16.19 -4.25 7.90
C VAL A 44 15.40 -3.34 6.98
N HIS A 45 14.48 -2.52 7.51
CA HIS A 45 13.72 -1.60 6.68
C HIS A 45 14.60 -0.52 6.05
N TRP A 46 15.66 -0.06 6.73
CA TRP A 46 16.64 0.82 6.11
C TRP A 46 17.39 0.11 4.97
N THR A 47 17.88 -1.11 5.23
CA THR A 47 18.62 -1.91 4.26
C THR A 47 17.79 -2.25 3.03
N GLU A 48 16.50 -2.56 3.19
CA GLU A 48 15.58 -2.80 2.08
C GLU A 48 15.40 -1.58 1.18
N ARG A 49 15.35 -0.37 1.77
CA ARG A 49 15.26 0.88 1.00
C ARG A 49 16.53 1.15 0.21
N VAL A 50 17.71 0.79 0.73
CA VAL A 50 19.00 1.09 0.09
C VAL A 50 19.42 0.00 -0.90
N PHE A 51 19.31 -1.26 -0.51
CA PHE A 51 19.87 -2.41 -1.22
C PHE A 51 18.82 -3.35 -1.84
N GLY A 52 17.53 -3.09 -1.63
CA GLY A 52 16.45 -4.01 -2.01
C GLY A 52 16.27 -5.15 -1.00
N TYR A 53 15.36 -6.08 -1.30
CA TYR A 53 14.99 -7.18 -0.39
C TYR A 53 15.96 -8.37 -0.48
N GLY A 54 16.13 -9.08 0.63
CA GLY A 54 16.85 -10.35 0.69
C GLY A 54 15.93 -11.54 0.37
N ASP A 55 16.33 -12.40 -0.56
CA ASP A 55 15.49 -13.49 -1.09
C ASP A 55 15.63 -14.81 -0.32
N PHE A 56 16.27 -14.83 0.86
CA PHE A 56 16.56 -16.09 1.56
C PHE A 56 15.67 -16.35 2.78
N ALA A 57 14.97 -15.39 3.38
CA ALA A 57 14.21 -15.62 4.64
C ALA A 57 12.68 -15.66 4.49
N ASN A 58 12.16 -15.29 3.31
CA ASN A 58 10.73 -15.07 3.09
C ASN A 58 10.30 -15.60 1.71
N PRO A 59 9.87 -16.88 1.61
CA PRO A 59 9.42 -17.45 0.35
C PRO A 59 8.12 -16.82 -0.14
N THR A 60 8.06 -16.54 -1.44
CA THR A 60 6.86 -16.06 -2.15
C THR A 60 6.47 -17.02 -3.28
N ASN A 61 5.29 -16.88 -3.87
CA ASN A 61 4.92 -17.72 -5.02
C ASN A 61 5.79 -17.46 -6.27
N ALA A 62 6.51 -16.33 -6.30
CA ALA A 62 7.51 -15.97 -7.30
C ALA A 62 8.95 -16.05 -6.77
N TRP A 63 9.22 -16.96 -5.82
CA TRP A 63 10.52 -17.05 -5.15
C TRP A 63 11.64 -17.45 -6.13
N PRO A 64 12.78 -16.73 -6.18
CA PRO A 64 13.79 -16.98 -7.19
C PRO A 64 14.49 -18.34 -7.00
N PRO A 65 15.10 -18.88 -8.08
CA PRO A 65 15.87 -20.11 -8.02
C PRO A 65 16.97 -20.06 -6.96
N LEU A 66 17.36 -21.22 -6.43
CA LEU A 66 18.34 -21.32 -5.34
C LEU A 66 19.67 -20.61 -5.65
N ALA A 67 20.15 -20.71 -6.88
CA ALA A 67 21.39 -20.06 -7.32
C ALA A 67 21.31 -18.51 -7.20
N ALA A 68 20.18 -17.91 -7.57
CA ALA A 68 19.99 -16.46 -7.47
C ALA A 68 19.96 -16.00 -6.01
N ARG A 69 19.36 -16.80 -5.11
CA ARG A 69 19.34 -16.51 -3.66
C ARG A 69 20.74 -16.52 -3.06
N PHE A 70 21.56 -17.51 -3.41
CA PHE A 70 22.97 -17.53 -2.98
C PHE A 70 23.80 -16.42 -3.63
N ALA A 71 23.50 -16.03 -4.87
CA ALA A 71 24.20 -14.94 -5.56
C ALA A 71 24.07 -13.61 -4.81
N GLN A 72 23.00 -13.37 -4.06
CA GLN A 72 22.84 -12.16 -3.23
C GLN A 72 23.87 -12.06 -2.09
N LEU A 73 24.53 -13.16 -1.72
CA LEU A 73 25.60 -13.14 -0.71
C LEU A 73 26.94 -12.62 -1.26
N GLN A 74 27.07 -12.46 -2.58
CA GLN A 74 28.29 -11.93 -3.17
C GLN A 74 28.54 -10.49 -2.68
N PRO A 75 29.78 -10.14 -2.30
CA PRO A 75 30.11 -8.79 -1.86
C PRO A 75 29.79 -7.75 -2.94
N LEU A 76 29.41 -6.56 -2.49
CA LEU A 76 29.34 -5.36 -3.33
C LEU A 76 30.73 -5.04 -3.90
N THR A 77 30.80 -4.62 -5.15
CA THR A 77 32.06 -4.33 -5.85
C THR A 77 32.28 -2.85 -6.15
N ASP A 78 31.21 -2.04 -6.10
CA ASP A 78 31.18 -0.73 -6.76
C ASP A 78 31.52 0.44 -5.81
N TYR A 79 32.00 0.15 -4.60
CA TYR A 79 32.23 1.14 -3.52
C TYR A 79 33.67 1.15 -2.98
N GLY A 80 34.62 0.54 -3.70
CA GLY A 80 36.05 0.54 -3.33
C GLY A 80 36.29 -0.03 -1.93
N MET A 81 36.93 0.73 -1.03
CA MET A 81 37.21 0.27 0.35
C MET A 81 35.93 0.00 1.18
N TRP A 82 34.79 0.56 0.78
CA TRP A 82 33.50 0.37 1.45
C TRP A 82 32.78 -0.92 1.02
N ASN A 83 33.29 -1.65 0.03
CA ASN A 83 32.73 -2.90 -0.46
C ASN A 83 32.43 -3.89 0.68
N TRP A 84 33.44 -4.20 1.51
CA TRP A 84 33.27 -5.15 2.61
C TRP A 84 32.36 -4.63 3.74
N PRO A 85 32.56 -3.41 4.29
CA PRO A 85 31.66 -2.86 5.29
C PRO A 85 30.20 -2.79 4.86
N LEU A 86 29.92 -2.34 3.63
CA LEU A 86 28.56 -2.23 3.12
C LEU A 86 27.95 -3.62 2.83
N SER A 87 28.75 -4.58 2.37
CA SER A 87 28.29 -5.97 2.19
C SER A 87 27.88 -6.59 3.51
N LEU A 88 28.67 -6.38 4.56
CA LEU A 88 28.35 -6.85 5.90
C LEU A 88 27.11 -6.15 6.46
N LEU A 89 27.02 -4.83 6.31
CA LEU A 89 25.84 -4.05 6.72
C LEU A 89 24.58 -4.52 6.00
N ARG A 90 24.66 -4.78 4.69
CA ARG A 90 23.56 -5.32 3.88
C ARG A 90 23.13 -6.70 4.39
N LEU A 91 24.08 -7.60 4.60
CA LEU A 91 23.79 -8.95 5.08
C LEU A 91 23.15 -8.93 6.47
N VAL A 92 23.76 -8.22 7.42
CA VAL A 92 23.23 -8.08 8.79
C VAL A 92 21.86 -7.41 8.77
N GLY A 93 21.67 -6.40 7.92
CA GLY A 93 20.40 -5.72 7.73
C GLY A 93 19.30 -6.66 7.23
N TRP A 94 19.55 -7.44 6.17
CA TRP A 94 18.58 -8.42 5.66
C TRP A 94 18.22 -9.51 6.68
N MET A 95 19.10 -9.78 7.64
CA MET A 95 18.83 -10.72 8.73
C MET A 95 17.96 -10.10 9.86
N GLY A 96 17.47 -8.87 9.71
CA GLY A 96 16.71 -8.17 10.75
C GLY A 96 15.31 -8.71 11.04
N ASP A 97 14.79 -9.64 10.23
CA ASP A 97 13.65 -10.50 10.63
C ASP A 97 13.93 -11.23 11.96
N GLY A 98 15.21 -11.49 12.26
CA GLY A 98 15.73 -11.90 13.56
C GLY A 98 15.14 -11.14 14.74
N GLY A 99 15.04 -9.82 14.59
CA GLY A 99 14.47 -8.95 15.60
C GLY A 99 13.00 -9.29 15.89
N VAL A 100 12.21 -9.63 14.86
CA VAL A 100 10.81 -10.02 15.04
C VAL A 100 10.70 -11.35 15.80
N GLN A 101 11.54 -12.35 15.47
CA GLN A 101 11.54 -13.61 16.22
C GLN A 101 11.90 -13.40 17.70
N ILE A 102 12.85 -12.51 17.99
CA ILE A 102 13.18 -12.13 19.37
C ILE A 102 11.98 -11.50 20.08
N PHE A 103 11.21 -10.63 19.42
CA PHE A 103 9.99 -10.05 20.01
C PHE A 103 8.94 -11.11 20.32
N ILE A 104 8.77 -12.11 19.45
CA ILE A 104 7.82 -13.21 19.65
C ILE A 104 8.24 -14.07 20.85
N ILE A 105 9.52 -14.49 20.91
CA ILE A 105 10.09 -15.25 22.03
C ILE A 105 9.98 -14.45 23.33
N ALA A 106 10.38 -13.18 23.31
CA ALA A 106 10.35 -12.32 24.49
C ALA A 106 8.90 -12.05 24.98
N SER A 107 7.91 -12.07 24.09
CA SER A 107 6.49 -11.95 24.44
C SER A 107 6.00 -13.20 25.18
N GLY A 108 6.29 -14.39 24.65
CA GLY A 108 5.96 -15.66 25.31
C GLY A 108 6.65 -15.80 26.67
N PHE A 109 7.92 -15.39 26.75
CA PHE A 109 8.69 -15.35 27.99
C PHE A 109 8.08 -14.39 29.01
N GLY A 110 7.87 -13.12 28.65
CA GLY A 110 7.45 -12.08 29.58
C GLY A 110 6.06 -12.34 30.18
N LEU A 111 5.12 -12.85 29.38
CA LEU A 111 3.79 -13.22 29.88
C LEU A 111 3.86 -14.38 30.89
N THR A 112 4.59 -15.43 30.52
CA THR A 112 4.66 -16.67 31.31
C THR A 112 5.45 -16.46 32.59
N TYR A 113 6.57 -15.73 32.52
CA TYR A 113 7.38 -15.36 33.68
C TYR A 113 6.56 -14.58 34.71
N SER A 114 5.80 -13.56 34.26
CA SER A 114 4.97 -12.74 35.15
C SER A 114 3.87 -13.55 35.85
N LEU A 115 3.24 -14.49 35.14
CA LEU A 115 2.18 -15.33 35.73
C LEU A 115 2.72 -16.36 36.71
N LEU A 116 3.79 -17.06 36.34
CA LEU A 116 4.40 -18.08 37.20
C LEU A 116 4.97 -17.48 38.49
N GLN A 117 5.55 -16.28 38.44
CA GLN A 117 6.04 -15.60 39.65
C GLN A 117 4.91 -15.17 40.59
N ARG A 118 3.81 -14.65 40.05
CA ARG A 118 2.76 -14.05 40.89
C ARG A 118 1.89 -15.07 41.62
N ARG A 119 1.92 -16.36 41.22
CA ARG A 119 1.06 -17.45 41.76
C ARG A 119 -0.41 -17.04 41.96
N ARG A 120 -0.93 -16.13 41.12
CA ARG A 120 -2.29 -15.58 41.23
C ARG A 120 -3.22 -16.27 40.25
N THR A 121 -4.46 -16.51 40.68
CA THR A 121 -5.57 -16.82 39.78
C THR A 121 -5.85 -15.60 38.90
N VAL A 122 -5.85 -15.78 37.58
CA VAL A 122 -6.08 -14.72 36.61
C VAL A 122 -7.41 -14.92 35.92
N SER A 123 -8.23 -13.88 35.89
CA SER A 123 -9.38 -13.81 34.97
C SER A 123 -8.84 -13.68 33.54
N TRP A 124 -9.14 -14.66 32.69
CA TRP A 124 -8.68 -14.63 31.30
C TRP A 124 -9.30 -13.48 30.48
N LEU A 125 -10.51 -13.05 30.83
CA LEU A 125 -11.12 -11.86 30.25
C LEU A 125 -10.34 -10.60 30.61
N ASP A 126 -9.96 -10.44 31.88
CA ASP A 126 -9.12 -9.31 32.31
C ASP A 126 -7.73 -9.36 31.67
N PHE A 127 -7.19 -10.57 31.48
CA PHE A 127 -5.93 -10.76 30.77
C PHE A 127 -6.03 -10.21 29.34
N VAL A 128 -7.01 -10.67 28.56
CA VAL A 128 -7.22 -10.22 27.18
C VAL A 128 -7.45 -8.71 27.15
N TRP A 129 -8.35 -8.18 27.99
CA TRP A 129 -8.64 -6.75 28.03
C TRP A 129 -7.40 -5.90 28.27
N ARG A 130 -6.54 -6.26 29.22
CA ARG A 130 -5.28 -5.54 29.47
C ARG A 130 -4.31 -5.58 28.29
N ARG A 131 -4.35 -6.64 27.47
CA ARG A 131 -3.55 -6.71 26.24
C ARG A 131 -4.12 -5.76 25.18
N LEU A 132 -5.45 -5.75 25.01
CA LEU A 132 -6.10 -4.84 24.08
C LEU A 132 -5.87 -3.37 24.49
N GLU A 133 -6.01 -3.06 25.78
CA GLU A 133 -5.76 -1.71 26.33
C GLU A 133 -4.31 -1.23 26.12
N ARG A 134 -3.35 -2.16 26.05
CA ARG A 134 -1.95 -1.81 25.74
C ARG A 134 -1.73 -1.47 24.26
N VAL A 135 -2.46 -2.10 23.34
CA VAL A 135 -2.21 -2.02 21.89
C VAL A 135 -3.16 -1.04 21.20
N TYR A 136 -4.46 -1.20 21.43
CA TYR A 136 -5.50 -0.52 20.66
C TYR A 136 -5.54 1.00 20.79
N PRO A 137 -5.26 1.65 21.95
CA PRO A 137 -5.27 3.10 22.01
C PRO A 137 -4.27 3.74 21.05
N THR A 138 -3.01 3.26 21.09
CA THR A 138 -1.95 3.70 20.17
C THR A 138 -2.28 3.34 18.73
N TRP A 139 -2.79 2.13 18.50
CA TRP A 139 -3.16 1.63 17.17
C TRP A 139 -4.27 2.45 16.50
N TRP A 140 -5.35 2.77 17.22
CA TRP A 140 -6.46 3.57 16.70
C TRP A 140 -6.06 5.02 16.46
N ILE A 141 -5.29 5.65 17.37
CA ILE A 141 -4.82 7.02 17.14
C ILE A 141 -3.92 7.09 15.92
N LEU A 142 -3.10 6.06 15.66
CA LEU A 142 -2.32 5.94 14.44
C LEU A 142 -3.19 5.86 13.19
N HIS A 143 -4.26 5.08 13.20
CA HIS A 143 -5.21 4.98 12.07
C HIS A 143 -5.99 6.28 11.83
N LEU A 144 -6.37 6.99 12.90
CA LEU A 144 -6.96 8.32 12.79
C LEU A 144 -5.97 9.33 12.23
N GLY A 145 -4.70 9.25 12.63
CA GLY A 145 -3.61 10.04 12.06
C GLY A 145 -3.40 9.75 10.57
N LEU A 146 -3.50 8.49 10.16
CA LEU A 146 -3.47 8.07 8.76
C LEU A 146 -4.64 8.65 7.95
N LEU A 147 -5.87 8.62 8.50
CA LEU A 147 -7.02 9.27 7.86
C LEU A 147 -6.83 10.78 7.75
N ALA A 148 -6.27 11.44 8.76
CA ALA A 148 -5.98 12.87 8.69
C ALA A 148 -4.89 13.16 7.63
N ALA A 149 -3.85 12.32 7.55
CA ALA A 149 -2.80 12.43 6.55
C ALA A 149 -3.32 12.21 5.13
N GLY A 150 -4.25 11.27 4.91
CA GLY A 150 -4.86 11.00 3.61
C GLY A 150 -5.70 12.16 3.04
N LEU A 151 -6.14 13.10 3.88
CA LEU A 151 -6.76 14.34 3.41
C LEU A 151 -5.74 15.23 2.67
N VAL A 152 -4.47 15.19 3.08
CA VAL A 152 -3.38 15.99 2.51
C VAL A 152 -2.62 15.22 1.44
N VAL A 153 -2.42 13.91 1.63
CA VAL A 153 -1.64 13.02 0.75
C VAL A 153 -2.59 12.13 -0.06
N PRO A 154 -2.74 12.38 -1.39
CA PRO A 154 -3.64 11.62 -2.25
C PRO A 154 -3.38 10.11 -2.22
N GLY A 155 -4.44 9.31 -2.46
CA GLY A 155 -4.34 7.88 -2.74
C GLY A 155 -3.87 6.96 -1.60
N SER A 156 -3.53 7.50 -0.43
CA SER A 156 -2.86 6.75 0.64
C SER A 156 -3.82 6.00 1.57
N VAL A 157 -4.94 6.61 1.94
CA VAL A 157 -5.89 6.07 2.92
C VAL A 157 -7.28 6.67 2.67
N SER A 158 -8.31 5.83 2.64
CA SER A 158 -9.70 6.28 2.58
C SER A 158 -10.55 5.42 3.52
N PRO A 159 -11.50 6.02 4.26
CA PRO A 159 -12.43 5.26 5.07
C PRO A 159 -13.39 4.42 4.20
N ALA A 160 -13.56 4.75 2.92
CA ALA A 160 -14.36 3.97 1.97
C ALA A 160 -13.67 2.68 1.50
N ASN A 161 -12.38 2.51 1.80
CA ASN A 161 -11.64 1.29 1.56
C ASN A 161 -11.80 0.35 2.77
N GLU A 162 -12.34 -0.84 2.57
CA GLU A 162 -12.51 -1.85 3.62
C GLU A 162 -11.20 -2.29 4.28
N ALA A 163 -10.08 -2.26 3.55
CA ALA A 163 -8.76 -2.57 4.09
C ALA A 163 -8.38 -1.65 5.25
N PHE A 164 -8.88 -0.39 5.26
CA PHE A 164 -8.71 0.52 6.39
C PHE A 164 -9.32 -0.04 7.66
N TRP A 165 -10.57 -0.51 7.60
CA TRP A 165 -11.29 -1.01 8.76
C TRP A 165 -10.76 -2.35 9.23
N PHE A 166 -10.41 -3.27 8.31
CA PHE A 166 -9.74 -4.51 8.68
C PHE A 166 -8.40 -4.24 9.37
N SER A 167 -7.59 -3.33 8.84
CA SER A 167 -6.35 -2.90 9.50
C SER A 167 -6.62 -2.28 10.87
N ALA A 168 -7.56 -1.35 11.00
CA ALA A 168 -7.88 -0.69 12.27
C ALA A 168 -8.35 -1.69 13.35
N LEU A 169 -9.05 -2.75 12.94
CA LEU A 169 -9.43 -3.86 13.82
C LEU A 169 -8.28 -4.80 14.17
N GLY A 170 -7.14 -4.72 13.46
CA GLY A 170 -5.99 -5.60 13.63
C GLY A 170 -6.10 -6.91 12.84
N PHE A 171 -7.05 -7.01 11.91
CA PHE A 171 -7.23 -8.18 11.07
C PHE A 171 -6.32 -8.09 9.83
N ARG A 172 -5.37 -9.04 9.74
CA ARG A 172 -4.35 -9.09 8.68
C ARG A 172 -4.10 -10.53 8.25
N ALA A 173 -5.07 -11.12 7.58
CA ALA A 173 -5.07 -12.55 7.27
C ALA A 173 -5.20 -12.88 5.78
N THR A 174 -5.51 -11.93 4.89
CA THR A 174 -5.58 -12.15 3.43
C THR A 174 -4.47 -11.36 2.73
N PRO A 175 -4.03 -11.77 1.52
CA PRO A 175 -2.97 -11.08 0.78
C PRO A 175 -3.20 -9.57 0.63
N ASP A 176 -4.45 -9.17 0.36
CA ASP A 176 -4.82 -7.78 0.08
C ASP A 176 -4.69 -6.85 1.30
N ILE A 177 -4.90 -7.39 2.51
CA ILE A 177 -4.87 -6.60 3.75
C ILE A 177 -3.60 -6.82 4.57
N PHE A 178 -2.82 -7.87 4.29
CA PHE A 178 -1.69 -8.30 5.11
C PHE A 178 -0.67 -7.18 5.30
N TYR A 179 -0.34 -6.47 4.21
CA TYR A 179 0.59 -5.34 4.20
C TYR A 179 -0.06 -3.96 4.05
N ALA A 180 -1.38 -3.86 4.20
CA ALA A 180 -2.09 -2.60 4.02
C ALA A 180 -1.45 -1.47 4.86
N PHE A 181 -1.22 -0.32 4.22
CA PHE A 181 -0.62 0.92 4.74
C PHE A 181 0.86 0.86 5.13
N CYS A 182 1.27 -0.17 5.88
CA CYS A 182 2.64 -0.32 6.37
C CYS A 182 2.97 -1.81 6.51
N PRO A 183 3.97 -2.32 5.78
CA PRO A 183 4.30 -3.74 5.81
C PRO A 183 4.60 -4.27 7.22
N ALA A 184 5.37 -3.57 8.06
CA ALA A 184 5.74 -4.01 9.41
C ALA A 184 4.54 -4.33 10.32
N TRP A 185 3.35 -3.79 10.01
CA TRP A 185 2.19 -3.93 10.89
C TRP A 185 1.52 -5.31 10.87
N TRP A 186 1.92 -6.23 9.98
CA TRP A 186 1.46 -7.62 10.03
C TRP A 186 1.65 -8.26 11.41
N PHE A 187 2.69 -7.85 12.15
CA PHE A 187 2.98 -8.32 13.50
C PHE A 187 1.84 -8.04 14.50
N ILE A 188 1.09 -6.95 14.32
CA ILE A 188 -0.05 -6.62 15.18
C ILE A 188 -1.14 -7.69 15.07
N GLY A 189 -1.45 -8.13 13.84
CA GLY A 189 -2.39 -9.23 13.62
C GLY A 189 -1.92 -10.53 14.27
N LEU A 190 -0.62 -10.85 14.14
CA LEU A 190 -0.03 -12.04 14.76
C LEU A 190 -0.12 -12.00 16.30
N ILE A 191 0.32 -10.91 16.93
CA ILE A 191 0.41 -10.85 18.39
C ILE A 191 -0.97 -10.87 19.06
N LEU A 192 -2.00 -10.29 18.42
CA LEU A 192 -3.37 -10.37 18.90
C LEU A 192 -3.90 -11.81 18.89
N GLN A 193 -3.61 -12.58 17.83
CA GLN A 193 -3.94 -14.01 17.77
C GLN A 193 -3.23 -14.79 18.88
N LEU A 194 -1.91 -14.55 19.07
CA LEU A 194 -1.13 -15.19 20.15
C LEU A 194 -1.68 -14.87 21.54
N TYR A 195 -2.11 -13.64 21.79
CA TYR A 195 -2.76 -13.26 23.05
C TYR A 195 -4.12 -13.95 23.25
N ALA A 196 -4.91 -14.12 22.19
CA ALA A 196 -6.19 -14.81 22.26
C ALA A 196 -6.02 -16.29 22.62
N VAL A 197 -4.99 -16.97 22.08
CA VAL A 197 -4.74 -18.40 22.36
C VAL A 197 -3.90 -18.65 23.61
N TYR A 198 -3.24 -17.62 24.15
CA TYR A 198 -2.35 -17.72 25.30
C TYR A 198 -2.93 -18.45 26.52
N PRO A 199 -4.20 -18.24 26.95
CA PRO A 199 -4.78 -18.97 28.08
C PRO A 199 -4.69 -20.48 27.94
N PHE A 200 -4.94 -21.01 26.73
CA PHE A 200 -4.88 -22.43 26.44
C PHE A 200 -3.45 -22.94 26.43
N LEU A 201 -2.53 -22.16 25.86
CA LEU A 201 -1.09 -22.49 25.87
C LEU A 201 -0.54 -22.54 27.28
N TYR A 202 -0.91 -21.59 28.14
CA TYR A 202 -0.48 -21.56 29.54
C TYR A 202 -1.04 -22.75 30.33
N ALA A 203 -2.32 -23.07 30.13
CA ALA A 203 -2.93 -24.26 30.72
C ALA A 203 -2.24 -25.56 30.26
N ALA A 204 -1.90 -25.65 28.97
CA ALA A 204 -1.17 -26.79 28.42
C ALA A 204 0.23 -26.91 29.04
N LEU A 205 1.01 -25.81 29.10
CA LEU A 205 2.35 -25.81 29.68
C LEU A 205 2.34 -26.26 31.15
N THR A 206 1.41 -25.72 31.95
CA THR A 206 1.31 -26.02 33.39
C THR A 206 0.82 -27.43 33.68
N ARG A 207 -0.04 -28.00 32.82
CA ARG A 207 -0.55 -29.39 32.98
C ARG A 207 0.41 -30.45 32.46
N LEU A 208 1.04 -30.20 31.32
CA LEU A 208 1.84 -31.19 30.59
C LEU A 208 3.32 -31.15 31.00
N GLY A 209 3.79 -30.03 31.56
CA GLY A 209 5.20 -29.74 31.76
C GLY A 209 5.91 -29.35 30.46
N ALA A 210 7.09 -28.76 30.58
CA ALA A 210 7.80 -28.14 29.45
C ALA A 210 8.11 -29.12 28.30
N VAL A 211 8.51 -30.36 28.61
CA VAL A 211 8.93 -31.34 27.57
C VAL A 211 7.76 -31.81 26.71
N ARG A 212 6.64 -32.24 27.33
CA ARG A 212 5.44 -32.67 26.59
C ARG A 212 4.79 -31.49 25.87
N PHE A 213 4.79 -30.31 26.49
CA PHE A 213 4.35 -29.08 25.85
C PHE A 213 5.17 -28.76 24.59
N ALA A 214 6.50 -28.91 24.64
CA ALA A 214 7.35 -28.72 23.46
C ALA A 214 6.97 -29.67 22.32
N TRP A 215 6.86 -30.97 22.59
CA TRP A 215 6.49 -31.94 21.54
C TRP A 215 5.13 -31.66 20.91
N LEU A 216 4.12 -31.35 21.73
CA LEU A 216 2.76 -31.13 21.24
C LEU A 216 2.60 -29.78 20.54
N VAL A 217 3.11 -28.70 21.15
CA VAL A 217 2.88 -27.34 20.65
C VAL A 217 3.94 -26.92 19.64
N ILE A 218 5.24 -27.06 19.96
CA ILE A 218 6.31 -26.71 19.02
C ILE A 218 6.33 -27.74 17.87
N GLY A 219 6.35 -29.04 18.18
CA GLY A 219 6.37 -30.09 17.16
C GLY A 219 5.13 -30.04 16.25
N GLY A 220 3.94 -29.95 16.82
CA GLY A 220 2.69 -29.82 16.06
C GLY A 220 2.65 -28.56 15.18
N ALA A 221 3.07 -27.40 15.70
CA ALA A 221 3.10 -26.16 14.93
C ALA A 221 4.15 -26.19 13.81
N LEU A 222 5.31 -26.81 14.02
CA LEU A 222 6.32 -27.00 12.98
C LEU A 222 5.80 -27.91 11.84
N LEU A 223 5.10 -29.00 12.18
CA LEU A 223 4.45 -29.86 11.18
C LEU A 223 3.41 -29.08 10.36
N ILE A 224 2.53 -28.33 11.04
CA ILE A 224 1.52 -27.49 10.37
C ILE A 224 2.20 -26.44 9.48
N ARG A 225 3.21 -25.74 9.99
CA ARG A 225 3.98 -24.73 9.25
C ARG A 225 4.57 -25.32 7.97
N GLY A 226 5.28 -26.45 8.08
CA GLY A 226 5.89 -27.14 6.95
C GLY A 226 4.88 -27.61 5.92
N LEU A 227 3.75 -28.16 6.37
CA LEU A 227 2.64 -28.54 5.50
C LEU A 227 2.10 -27.34 4.73
N GLY A 228 1.85 -26.21 5.40
CA GLY A 228 1.38 -25.00 4.74
C GLY A 228 2.39 -24.41 3.75
N LEU A 229 3.70 -24.45 4.05
CA LEU A 229 4.74 -24.04 3.11
C LEU A 229 4.71 -24.89 1.83
N TRP A 230 4.52 -26.20 1.95
CA TRP A 230 4.39 -27.09 0.80
C TRP A 230 3.09 -26.87 0.03
N LEU A 231 1.95 -26.75 0.74
CA LEU A 231 0.64 -26.54 0.14
C LEU A 231 0.58 -25.24 -0.66
N PHE A 232 0.97 -24.11 -0.06
CA PHE A 232 0.87 -22.80 -0.71
C PHE A 232 1.95 -22.54 -1.75
N ALA A 233 3.03 -23.33 -1.77
CA ALA A 233 4.03 -23.28 -2.86
C ALA A 233 3.68 -24.20 -4.04
N GLY A 234 2.85 -25.22 -3.83
CA GLY A 234 2.49 -26.20 -4.85
C GLY A 234 0.97 -26.26 -5.07
N PRO A 235 0.24 -27.21 -4.46
CA PRO A 235 -1.18 -27.45 -4.76
C PRO A 235 -2.11 -26.23 -4.66
N LEU A 236 -1.80 -25.26 -3.81
CA LEU A 236 -2.59 -24.05 -3.56
C LEU A 236 -1.86 -22.77 -3.99
N ALA A 237 -0.92 -22.86 -4.95
CA ALA A 237 -0.13 -21.71 -5.40
C ALA A 237 -1.00 -20.57 -5.98
N GLU A 238 -2.15 -20.89 -6.56
CA GLU A 238 -3.11 -19.93 -7.10
C GLU A 238 -3.66 -18.94 -6.04
N TRP A 239 -3.58 -19.29 -4.75
CA TRP A 239 -4.03 -18.44 -3.64
C TRP A 239 -3.03 -17.32 -3.32
N ASN A 240 -1.83 -17.36 -3.88
CA ASN A 240 -0.74 -16.41 -3.64
C ASN A 240 -0.50 -16.12 -2.13
N TYR A 241 -0.62 -17.16 -1.31
CA TYR A 241 -0.69 -17.04 0.15
C TYR A 241 0.60 -17.46 0.86
N LEU A 242 1.63 -17.90 0.12
CA LEU A 242 2.84 -18.50 0.70
C LEU A 242 3.58 -17.53 1.64
N ASP A 243 3.71 -16.27 1.23
CA ASP A 243 4.39 -15.23 2.01
C ASP A 243 3.61 -14.89 3.29
N CYS A 244 2.30 -14.68 3.17
CA CYS A 244 1.39 -14.43 4.30
C CYS A 244 1.45 -15.56 5.33
N TRP A 245 1.35 -16.81 4.85
CA TRP A 245 1.50 -18.01 5.68
C TRP A 245 2.84 -18.04 6.39
N SER A 246 3.93 -17.88 5.63
CA SER A 246 5.30 -17.95 6.16
C SER A 246 5.54 -16.90 7.23
N ARG A 247 5.00 -15.69 7.08
CA ARG A 247 5.24 -14.57 8.00
C ARG A 247 4.41 -14.63 9.28
N GLY A 248 3.20 -15.17 9.25
CA GLY A 248 2.37 -15.27 10.45
C GLY A 248 0.99 -14.67 10.32
N ALA A 249 0.41 -14.66 9.11
CA ALA A 249 -1.00 -14.36 8.92
C ALA A 249 -1.89 -15.23 9.82
N VAL A 250 -1.47 -16.48 10.05
CA VAL A 250 -2.02 -17.38 11.04
C VAL A 250 -0.97 -17.66 12.11
N PHE A 251 -1.32 -17.45 13.39
CA PHE A 251 -0.36 -17.57 14.50
C PHE A 251 0.35 -18.92 14.59
N LEU A 252 -0.28 -20.00 14.12
CA LEU A 252 0.29 -21.35 14.12
C LEU A 252 1.65 -21.40 13.43
N SER A 253 1.85 -20.60 12.37
CA SER A 253 3.13 -20.60 11.65
C SER A 253 4.26 -19.92 12.44
N ARG A 254 3.95 -19.14 13.49
CA ARG A 254 4.93 -18.46 14.38
C ARG A 254 4.79 -18.83 15.86
N LEU A 255 3.97 -19.85 16.14
CA LEU A 255 3.76 -20.38 17.48
C LEU A 255 5.01 -21.03 18.09
N PRO A 256 5.90 -21.71 17.33
CA PRO A 256 7.11 -22.31 17.88
C PRO A 256 7.99 -21.33 18.65
N GLU A 257 8.23 -20.14 18.08
CA GLU A 257 9.03 -19.07 18.67
C GLU A 257 8.40 -18.59 19.99
N PHE A 258 7.09 -18.37 19.98
CA PHE A 258 6.36 -17.90 21.16
C PHE A 258 6.39 -18.95 22.29
N ALA A 259 6.14 -20.21 21.95
CA ALA A 259 6.16 -21.34 22.88
C ALA A 259 7.56 -21.58 23.46
N ALA A 260 8.63 -21.40 22.68
CA ALA A 260 10.01 -21.48 23.16
C ALA A 260 10.29 -20.43 24.25
N GLY A 261 9.76 -19.21 24.10
CA GLY A 261 9.78 -18.20 25.14
C GLY A 261 9.07 -18.62 26.43
N MET A 262 7.90 -19.27 26.32
CA MET A 262 7.15 -19.78 27.47
C MET A 262 7.94 -20.86 28.22
N ILE A 263 8.59 -21.78 27.49
CA ILE A 263 9.42 -22.84 28.07
C ILE A 263 10.63 -22.23 28.80
N LEU A 264 11.31 -21.27 28.16
CA LEU A 264 12.44 -20.56 28.77
C LEU A 264 12.02 -19.87 30.07
N ALA A 265 10.85 -19.21 30.09
CA ALA A 265 10.31 -18.60 31.30
C ALA A 265 10.03 -19.63 32.40
N SER A 266 9.45 -20.78 32.06
CA SER A 266 9.21 -21.86 33.03
C SER A 266 10.51 -22.38 33.64
N ALA A 267 11.56 -22.58 32.83
CA ALA A 267 12.87 -23.00 33.32
C ALA A 267 13.51 -21.92 34.20
N TYR A 268 13.43 -20.65 33.77
CA TYR A 268 14.03 -19.52 34.49
C TYR A 268 13.35 -19.27 35.84
N VAL A 269 12.03 -19.47 35.97
CA VAL A 269 11.34 -19.36 37.27
C VAL A 269 11.72 -20.53 38.19
N ALA A 270 11.92 -21.73 37.64
CA ALA A 270 12.29 -22.89 38.44
C ALA A 270 13.71 -22.78 39.02
N ALA A 271 14.68 -22.26 38.24
CA ALA A 271 16.07 -22.17 38.66
C ALA A 271 16.78 -20.92 38.08
N PRO A 272 16.45 -19.70 38.55
CA PRO A 272 16.90 -18.46 37.91
C PRO A 272 18.41 -18.31 37.81
N GLY A 273 19.15 -18.59 38.90
CA GLY A 273 20.61 -18.49 38.90
C GLY A 273 21.32 -19.53 38.03
N GLN A 274 20.78 -20.77 37.99
CA GLN A 274 21.34 -21.85 37.17
C GLN A 274 21.11 -21.58 35.68
N ILE A 275 19.90 -21.19 35.29
CA ILE A 275 19.58 -20.87 33.91
C ILE A 275 20.34 -19.62 33.45
N ASP A 276 20.47 -18.59 34.29
CA ASP A 276 21.28 -17.41 33.96
C ASP A 276 22.76 -17.75 33.73
N ALA A 277 23.34 -18.62 34.57
CA ALA A 277 24.70 -19.11 34.39
C ALA A 277 24.83 -19.97 33.10
N LEU A 278 23.86 -20.84 32.82
CA LEU A 278 23.82 -21.67 31.63
C LEU A 278 23.79 -20.84 30.34
N LEU A 279 22.94 -19.80 30.29
CA LEU A 279 22.82 -18.88 29.15
C LEU A 279 24.11 -18.09 28.86
N ARG A 280 25.03 -18.03 29.83
CA ARG A 280 26.33 -17.37 29.72
C ARG A 280 27.49 -18.35 29.54
N ALA A 281 27.24 -19.66 29.65
CA ALA A 281 28.28 -20.66 29.50
C ALA A 281 28.83 -20.66 28.06
N PRO A 282 30.16 -20.69 27.85
CA PRO A 282 30.76 -20.68 26.52
C PRO A 282 30.23 -21.77 25.58
N ALA A 283 29.97 -22.97 26.12
CA ALA A 283 29.36 -24.07 25.36
C ALA A 283 27.95 -23.72 24.84
N THR A 284 27.13 -23.04 25.66
CA THR A 284 25.79 -22.59 25.27
C THR A 284 25.85 -21.46 24.25
N LEU A 285 26.82 -20.55 24.37
CA LEU A 285 27.04 -19.49 23.38
C LEU A 285 27.49 -20.06 22.03
N ALA A 286 28.42 -21.02 22.04
CA ALA A 286 28.85 -21.73 20.83
C ALA A 286 27.70 -22.52 20.19
N ALA A 287 26.90 -23.21 21.00
CA ALA A 287 25.70 -23.91 20.53
C ALA A 287 24.67 -22.94 19.95
N ALA A 288 24.43 -21.79 20.59
CA ALA A 288 23.52 -20.76 20.09
C ALA A 288 24.00 -20.18 18.74
N ALA A 289 25.31 -19.96 18.59
CA ALA A 289 25.91 -19.53 17.31
C ALA A 289 25.74 -20.59 16.22
N ALA A 290 25.99 -21.86 16.53
CA ALA A 290 25.78 -22.96 15.58
C ALA A 290 24.30 -23.08 15.18
N VAL A 291 23.37 -23.03 16.14
CA VAL A 291 21.92 -23.10 15.89
C VAL A 291 21.45 -21.91 15.04
N MET A 292 21.95 -20.70 15.33
CA MET A 292 21.65 -19.51 14.51
C MET A 292 22.18 -19.65 13.08
N ALA A 293 23.42 -20.14 12.91
CA ALA A 293 24.03 -20.34 11.59
C ALA A 293 23.30 -21.43 10.78
N VAL A 294 22.89 -22.53 11.41
CA VAL A 294 22.07 -23.56 10.77
C VAL A 294 20.70 -22.99 10.40
N GLY A 295 20.07 -22.23 11.31
CA GLY A 295 18.81 -21.54 11.03
C GLY A 295 18.92 -20.62 9.82
N PHE A 296 20.01 -19.84 9.71
CA PHE A 296 20.29 -19.00 8.56
C PHE A 296 20.49 -19.84 7.28
N GLY A 297 21.27 -20.91 7.31
CA GLY A 297 21.45 -21.79 6.15
C GLY A 297 20.15 -22.44 5.68
N LEU A 298 19.28 -22.85 6.60
CA LEU A 298 17.96 -23.43 6.30
C LEU A 298 16.99 -22.42 5.68
N SER A 299 17.18 -21.12 5.91
CA SER A 299 16.31 -20.08 5.33
C SER A 299 16.31 -20.17 3.79
N PHE A 300 17.44 -20.52 3.18
CA PHE A 300 17.56 -20.69 1.72
C PHE A 300 16.73 -21.85 1.14
N PHE A 301 16.01 -22.63 1.94
CA PHE A 301 15.21 -23.76 1.44
C PHE A 301 13.75 -23.61 1.86
N LEU A 302 12.82 -23.96 0.97
CA LEU A 302 11.38 -23.82 1.23
C LEU A 302 10.96 -24.54 2.50
N LEU A 303 11.29 -25.84 2.61
CA LEU A 303 10.99 -26.61 3.82
C LEU A 303 11.94 -26.28 4.98
N GLY A 304 13.13 -25.75 4.70
CA GLY A 304 14.05 -25.25 5.72
C GLY A 304 13.46 -24.06 6.50
N ASN A 305 12.60 -23.25 5.86
CA ASN A 305 11.81 -22.19 6.52
C ASN A 305 10.82 -22.71 7.58
N THR A 306 10.61 -24.02 7.68
CA THR A 306 9.86 -24.63 8.79
C THR A 306 10.59 -24.42 10.11
N LEU A 307 11.91 -24.69 10.14
CA LEU A 307 12.73 -24.65 11.36
C LEU A 307 13.53 -23.36 11.50
N SER A 308 13.89 -22.75 10.36
CA SER A 308 14.80 -21.61 10.30
C SER A 308 14.44 -20.48 11.29
N PRO A 309 13.18 -19.98 11.36
CA PRO A 309 12.87 -18.88 12.25
C PRO A 309 13.03 -19.18 13.74
N LEU A 310 12.62 -20.39 14.17
CA LEU A 310 12.78 -20.83 15.55
C LEU A 310 14.26 -20.94 15.90
N MET A 311 15.04 -21.61 15.06
CA MET A 311 16.48 -21.80 15.29
C MET A 311 17.22 -20.46 15.31
N PHE A 312 16.96 -19.62 14.29
CA PHE A 312 17.56 -18.31 14.18
C PHE A 312 17.22 -17.43 15.38
N GLY A 313 15.94 -17.30 15.73
CA GLY A 313 15.49 -16.51 16.87
C GLY A 313 16.00 -17.03 18.22
N ALA A 314 16.02 -18.34 18.44
CA ALA A 314 16.51 -18.96 19.67
C ALA A 314 18.03 -18.76 19.85
N GLY A 315 18.81 -18.88 18.78
CA GLY A 315 20.23 -18.54 18.83
C GLY A 315 20.46 -17.04 19.04
N ALA A 316 19.74 -16.20 18.29
CA ALA A 316 19.89 -14.75 18.33
C ALA A 316 19.53 -14.15 19.70
N ILE A 317 18.46 -14.60 20.35
CA ILE A 317 18.08 -14.07 21.68
C ILE A 317 19.14 -14.39 22.75
N VAL A 318 19.78 -15.57 22.68
CA VAL A 318 20.84 -15.96 23.61
C VAL A 318 22.10 -15.15 23.34
N LEU A 319 22.54 -15.06 22.08
CA LEU A 319 23.75 -14.32 21.70
C LEU A 319 23.60 -12.81 21.95
N LEU A 320 22.50 -12.20 21.50
CA LEU A 320 22.27 -10.78 21.72
C LEU A 320 22.05 -10.50 23.21
N GLY A 321 21.31 -11.35 23.94
CA GLY A 321 21.09 -11.15 25.37
C GLY A 321 22.37 -11.26 26.20
N SER A 322 23.16 -12.31 25.97
CA SER A 322 24.35 -12.61 26.77
C SER A 322 25.59 -11.83 26.33
N CYS A 323 25.85 -11.72 25.03
CA CYS A 323 27.10 -11.14 24.51
C CYS A 323 26.99 -9.65 24.18
N VAL A 324 25.79 -9.10 24.01
CA VAL A 324 25.61 -7.71 23.55
C VAL A 324 24.83 -6.89 24.58
N ALA A 325 23.58 -7.26 24.88
CA ALA A 325 22.70 -6.53 25.77
C ALA A 325 23.29 -6.37 27.17
N ARG A 326 23.72 -7.47 27.81
CA ARG A 326 24.30 -7.42 29.17
C ARG A 326 25.55 -6.52 29.24
N PRO A 327 26.58 -6.67 28.38
CA PRO A 327 27.72 -5.76 28.37
C PRO A 327 27.32 -4.30 28.12
N LEU A 328 26.44 -4.03 27.17
CA LEU A 328 25.96 -2.68 26.88
C LEU A 328 25.18 -2.07 28.06
N MET A 329 24.44 -2.88 28.81
CA MET A 329 23.74 -2.43 30.03
C MET A 329 24.71 -2.04 31.15
N ALA A 330 25.99 -2.40 31.10
CA ALA A 330 26.96 -1.98 32.11
C ALA A 330 27.20 -0.46 32.08
N THR A 331 27.07 0.19 30.92
CA THR A 331 27.26 1.63 30.78
C THR A 331 25.96 2.40 31.11
N PRO A 332 25.94 3.33 32.09
CA PRO A 332 24.71 4.01 32.52
C PRO A 332 24.01 4.83 31.43
N LEU A 333 24.76 5.44 30.50
CA LEU A 333 24.19 6.17 29.36
C LEU A 333 23.49 5.21 28.39
N VAL A 334 24.18 4.13 28.00
CA VAL A 334 23.63 3.13 27.07
C VAL A 334 22.44 2.41 27.68
N ARG A 335 22.49 2.08 28.98
CA ARG A 335 21.35 1.54 29.74
C ARG A 335 20.12 2.45 29.64
N ARG A 336 20.28 3.76 29.84
CA ARG A 336 19.17 4.73 29.71
C ARG A 336 18.60 4.76 28.29
N CYS A 337 19.46 4.74 27.27
CA CYS A 337 19.03 4.73 25.87
C CYS A 337 18.27 3.45 25.50
N LEU A 338 18.80 2.27 25.84
CA LEU A 338 18.14 1.00 25.54
C LEU A 338 16.86 0.82 26.38
N ALA A 339 16.84 1.28 27.63
CA ALA A 339 15.61 1.31 28.43
C ALA A 339 14.55 2.22 27.82
N PHE A 340 14.93 3.38 27.26
CA PHE A 340 14.04 4.26 26.51
C PHE A 340 13.46 3.53 25.28
N LEU A 341 14.31 2.94 24.44
CA LEU A 341 13.86 2.21 23.25
C LEU A 341 12.96 1.02 23.60
N SER A 342 13.27 0.27 24.66
CA SER A 342 12.44 -0.83 25.14
C SER A 342 11.06 -0.35 25.63
N ARG A 343 11.04 0.73 26.43
CA ARG A 343 9.80 1.33 26.94
C ARG A 343 8.89 1.81 25.82
N HIS A 344 9.47 2.44 24.78
CA HIS A 344 8.77 3.00 23.64
C HIS A 344 8.71 2.05 22.43
N SER A 345 8.98 0.76 22.65
CA SER A 345 9.15 -0.20 21.55
C SER A 345 7.92 -0.36 20.67
N LEU A 346 6.71 -0.33 21.24
CA LEU A 346 5.47 -0.44 20.46
C LEU A 346 5.25 0.77 19.54
N SER A 347 5.35 1.99 20.08
CA SER A 347 5.13 3.21 19.31
C SER A 347 6.20 3.39 18.23
N LEU A 348 7.46 3.10 18.55
CA LEU A 348 8.57 3.09 17.58
C LEU A 348 8.37 2.01 16.50
N PHE A 349 7.98 0.80 16.88
CA PHE A 349 7.67 -0.26 15.91
C PHE A 349 6.56 0.16 14.94
N LEU A 350 5.54 0.86 15.44
CA LEU A 350 4.43 1.32 14.62
C LEU A 350 4.80 2.47 13.67
N THR A 351 5.75 3.33 14.01
CA THR A 351 6.02 4.57 13.25
C THR A 351 7.29 4.54 12.41
N HIS A 352 8.30 3.74 12.76
CA HIS A 352 9.62 3.83 12.13
C HIS A 352 9.60 3.61 10.61
N GLN A 353 8.89 2.58 10.13
CA GLN A 353 8.85 2.28 8.69
C GLN A 353 8.12 3.36 7.91
N LEU A 354 7.05 3.95 8.46
CA LEU A 354 6.37 5.10 7.83
C LEU A 354 7.35 6.27 7.62
N VAL A 355 8.15 6.58 8.64
CA VAL A 355 9.15 7.65 8.58
C VAL A 355 10.28 7.31 7.60
N PHE A 356 10.74 6.06 7.58
CA PHE A 356 11.81 5.62 6.67
C PHE A 356 11.35 5.67 5.22
N THR A 357 10.13 5.18 4.92
CA THR A 357 9.55 5.24 3.58
C THR A 357 9.34 6.68 3.12
N ALA A 358 8.91 7.58 4.02
CA ALA A 358 8.71 8.99 3.69
C ALA A 358 10.02 9.75 3.42
N LEU A 359 11.11 9.43 4.12
CA LEU A 359 12.36 10.19 4.05
C LEU A 359 13.40 9.57 3.11
N ILE A 360 13.43 8.26 2.97
CA ILE A 360 14.43 7.52 2.19
C ILE A 360 13.70 6.87 1.02
N ALA A 361 14.05 7.26 -0.21
CA ALA A 361 13.46 6.72 -1.43
C ALA A 361 13.91 5.26 -1.69
N GLU A 362 13.20 4.53 -2.55
CA GLU A 362 13.60 3.16 -2.90
C GLU A 362 14.85 3.20 -3.74
N ARG A 363 15.78 2.28 -3.47
CA ARG A 363 17.09 2.19 -4.13
C ARG A 363 17.85 3.52 -4.13
N MET A 364 17.72 4.29 -3.04
CA MET A 364 18.41 5.56 -2.90
C MET A 364 19.93 5.34 -2.94
N PRO A 365 20.69 6.04 -3.79
CA PRO A 365 22.12 5.82 -3.93
C PRO A 365 22.87 6.20 -2.65
N ILE A 366 23.95 5.47 -2.35
CA ILE A 366 24.79 5.73 -1.20
C ILE A 366 25.56 7.03 -1.41
N GLY A 367 25.28 8.02 -0.58
CA GLY A 367 25.90 9.34 -0.64
C GLY A 367 25.47 10.22 0.54
N PRO A 368 25.93 11.49 0.60
CA PRO A 368 25.65 12.38 1.72
C PRO A 368 24.15 12.57 2.01
N ALA A 369 23.33 12.64 0.95
CA ALA A 369 21.88 12.78 1.07
C ALA A 369 21.22 11.59 1.79
N LEU A 370 21.66 10.36 1.51
CA LEU A 370 21.17 9.15 2.19
C LEU A 370 21.49 9.21 3.68
N TRP A 371 22.72 9.56 4.04
CA TRP A 371 23.14 9.64 5.44
C TRP A 371 22.42 10.75 6.20
N LEU A 372 22.24 11.92 5.58
CA LEU A 372 21.45 13.02 6.16
C LEU A 372 19.99 12.60 6.42
N ARG A 373 19.34 11.99 5.43
CA ARG A 373 17.95 11.50 5.56
C ARG A 373 17.84 10.37 6.57
N THR A 374 18.84 9.50 6.66
CA THR A 374 18.92 8.45 7.69
C THR A 374 19.02 9.06 9.08
N GLY A 375 19.92 10.04 9.28
CA GLY A 375 20.04 10.77 10.54
C GLY A 375 18.73 11.47 10.91
N LEU A 376 18.08 12.14 9.95
CA LEU A 376 16.78 12.77 10.16
C LEU A 376 15.71 11.73 10.54
N ALA A 377 15.67 10.58 9.86
CA ALA A 377 14.71 9.52 10.14
C ALA A 377 14.88 8.92 11.54
N LEU A 378 16.12 8.77 12.01
CA LEU A 378 16.44 8.30 13.37
C LEU A 378 16.02 9.31 14.46
N VAL A 379 15.87 10.60 14.12
CA VAL A 379 15.36 11.64 15.03
C VAL A 379 13.83 11.75 14.94
N VAL A 380 13.28 11.76 13.73
CA VAL A 380 11.84 11.94 13.48
C VAL A 380 11.03 10.75 13.98
N ALA A 381 11.51 9.50 13.82
CA ALA A 381 10.76 8.32 14.25
C ALA A 381 10.45 8.31 15.76
N PRO A 382 11.42 8.56 16.67
CA PRO A 382 11.13 8.76 18.09
C PRO A 382 10.20 9.94 18.38
N VAL A 383 10.33 11.07 17.67
CA VAL A 383 9.45 12.23 17.88
C VAL A 383 8.00 11.89 17.54
N VAL A 384 7.76 11.24 16.40
CA VAL A 384 6.43 10.79 15.99
C VAL A 384 5.87 9.74 16.98
N ALA A 385 6.70 8.81 17.43
CA ALA A 385 6.32 7.80 18.43
C ALA A 385 5.91 8.45 19.77
N LEU A 386 6.66 9.43 20.25
CA LEU A 386 6.36 10.18 21.48
C LEU A 386 5.13 11.06 21.32
N ALA A 387 4.94 11.69 20.16
CA ALA A 387 3.73 12.46 19.86
C ALA A 387 2.49 11.55 19.92
N LEU A 388 2.56 10.37 19.31
CA LEU A 388 1.50 9.37 19.35
C LEU A 388 1.16 8.95 20.77
N GLU A 389 2.16 8.62 21.60
CA GLU A 389 1.94 8.30 23.02
C GLU A 389 1.37 9.47 23.82
N THR A 390 1.81 10.69 23.52
CA THR A 390 1.31 11.90 24.20
C THR A 390 -0.16 12.10 23.88
N THR A 391 -0.58 11.91 22.63
CA THR A 391 -2.00 11.95 22.23
C THR A 391 -2.82 10.86 22.95
N VAL A 392 -2.29 9.64 23.09
CA VAL A 392 -2.94 8.59 23.88
C VAL A 392 -3.10 9.02 25.35
N ARG A 393 -2.07 9.62 25.96
CA ARG A 393 -2.12 10.09 27.35
C ARG A 393 -3.12 11.23 27.54
N ILE A 394 -3.18 12.17 26.60
CA ILE A 394 -4.18 13.26 26.61
C ILE A 394 -5.59 12.66 26.52
N ALA A 395 -5.82 11.71 25.61
CA ALA A 395 -7.11 11.03 25.49
C ALA A 395 -7.47 10.27 26.78
N ALA A 396 -6.53 9.55 27.38
CA ALA A 396 -6.73 8.86 28.65
C ALA A 396 -7.04 9.83 29.80
N LEU A 397 -6.37 11.00 29.85
CA LEU A 397 -6.64 12.05 30.83
C LEU A 397 -8.06 12.61 30.68
N ILE A 398 -8.51 12.86 29.44
CA ILE A 398 -9.87 13.31 29.16
C ILE A 398 -10.89 12.27 29.66
N ILE A 399 -10.68 10.99 29.34
CA ILE A 399 -11.58 9.89 29.73
C ILE A 399 -11.63 9.73 31.25
N THR A 400 -10.48 9.75 31.92
CA THR A 400 -10.40 9.63 33.38
C THR A 400 -11.02 10.81 34.11
N THR A 401 -10.76 12.03 33.65
CA THR A 401 -11.36 13.25 34.22
C THR A 401 -12.88 13.26 34.04
N ALA A 402 -13.38 12.88 32.86
CA ALA A 402 -14.81 12.71 32.61
C ALA A 402 -15.42 11.62 33.51
N GLY A 403 -14.71 10.50 33.69
CA GLY A 403 -15.10 9.42 34.59
C GLY A 403 -15.20 9.84 36.06
N GLN A 404 -14.30 10.71 36.52
CA GLN A 404 -14.36 11.29 37.87
C GLN A 404 -15.56 12.24 38.03
N ARG A 405 -15.87 13.02 37.00
CA ARG A 405 -16.96 14.02 37.04
C ARG A 405 -18.36 13.39 36.94
N TRP A 406 -18.53 12.38 36.09
CA TRP A 406 -19.85 11.85 35.74
C TRP A 406 -20.04 10.35 36.04
N GLY A 407 -19.05 9.72 36.67
CA GLY A 407 -18.96 8.27 36.79
C GLY A 407 -18.60 7.60 35.46
N ARG A 408 -17.99 6.41 35.52
CA ARG A 408 -17.53 5.68 34.31
C ARG A 408 -18.66 5.48 33.29
N ARG A 409 -19.84 5.01 33.73
CA ARG A 409 -21.01 4.81 32.84
C ARG A 409 -21.49 6.12 32.23
N GLY A 410 -21.58 7.19 33.03
CA GLY A 410 -22.03 8.50 32.57
C GLY A 410 -21.05 9.17 31.60
N ALA A 411 -19.75 8.94 31.75
CA ALA A 411 -18.74 9.40 30.79
C ALA A 411 -18.85 8.67 29.45
N TRP A 412 -18.93 7.33 29.47
CA TRP A 412 -19.08 6.53 28.25
C TRP A 412 -20.36 6.86 27.48
N LEU A 413 -21.49 7.05 28.16
CA LEU A 413 -22.74 7.45 27.52
C LEU A 413 -22.61 8.81 26.81
N ARG A 414 -21.96 9.80 27.46
CA ARG A 414 -21.75 11.12 26.85
C ARG A 414 -20.80 11.06 25.67
N PHE A 415 -19.67 10.34 25.78
CA PHE A 415 -18.77 10.15 24.65
C PHE A 415 -19.47 9.45 23.48
N GLY A 416 -20.27 8.42 23.76
CA GLY A 416 -21.07 7.72 22.76
C GLY A 416 -22.09 8.64 22.07
N LEU A 417 -22.84 9.43 22.85
CA LEU A 417 -23.79 10.40 22.31
C LEU A 417 -23.11 11.50 21.49
N THR A 418 -21.99 12.06 21.97
CA THR A 418 -21.23 13.06 21.21
C THR A 418 -20.70 12.46 19.91
N ALA A 419 -20.11 11.26 19.94
CA ALA A 419 -19.64 10.58 18.74
C ALA A 419 -20.79 10.31 17.75
N ALA A 420 -21.95 9.86 18.24
CA ALA A 420 -23.15 9.64 17.43
C ALA A 420 -23.66 10.93 16.80
N CYS A 421 -23.71 12.04 17.55
CA CYS A 421 -24.11 13.35 17.01
C CYS A 421 -23.13 13.85 15.95
N VAL A 422 -21.82 13.78 16.21
CA VAL A 422 -20.79 14.16 15.23
C VAL A 422 -20.91 13.31 13.97
N TYR A 423 -21.06 12.00 14.12
CA TYR A 423 -21.22 11.10 13.00
C TYR A 423 -22.51 11.36 12.21
N ALA A 424 -23.64 11.67 12.87
CA ALA A 424 -24.89 12.03 12.20
C ALA A 424 -24.76 13.33 11.38
N VAL A 425 -24.03 14.33 11.90
CA VAL A 425 -23.71 15.56 11.16
C VAL A 425 -22.86 15.25 9.94
N LEU A 426 -21.79 14.45 10.11
CA LEU A 426 -20.93 14.04 9.00
C LEU A 426 -21.69 13.22 7.96
N LEU A 427 -22.56 12.30 8.37
CA LEU A 427 -23.40 11.49 7.48
C LEU A 427 -24.41 12.36 6.71
N THR A 428 -24.94 13.39 7.35
CA THR A 428 -25.77 14.38 6.65
C THR A 428 -24.95 15.11 5.58
N GLY A 429 -23.71 15.53 5.92
CA GLY A 429 -22.77 16.12 4.97
C GLY A 429 -22.37 15.18 3.82
N GLU A 430 -22.19 13.88 4.08
CA GLU A 430 -21.98 12.85 3.06
C GLU A 430 -23.16 12.78 2.10
N VAL A 431 -24.39 12.67 2.61
CA VAL A 431 -25.59 12.58 1.78
C VAL A 431 -25.79 13.86 0.96
N MET A 432 -25.54 15.03 1.55
CA MET A 432 -25.63 16.31 0.83
C MET A 432 -24.53 16.45 -0.23
N SER A 433 -23.28 16.13 0.11
CA SER A 433 -22.16 16.22 -0.83
C SER A 433 -22.36 15.30 -2.04
N ARG A 434 -22.80 14.05 -1.86
CA ARG A 434 -23.15 13.15 -2.98
C ARG A 434 -24.19 13.70 -3.94
N ARG A 435 -25.11 14.54 -3.44
CA ARG A 435 -26.16 15.16 -4.25
C ARG A 435 -25.70 16.42 -4.96
N ILE A 436 -24.65 17.10 -4.50
CA ILE A 436 -24.26 18.43 -4.97
C ILE A 436 -22.90 18.38 -5.68
N ALA A 437 -21.93 17.69 -5.09
CA ALA A 437 -20.56 17.48 -5.57
C ALA A 437 -20.17 15.99 -5.37
N PRO A 438 -20.70 15.08 -6.21
CA PRO A 438 -20.27 13.69 -6.19
C PRO A 438 -18.81 13.56 -6.62
N GLU A 439 -18.01 12.79 -5.89
CA GLU A 439 -16.59 12.57 -6.15
C GLU A 439 -16.31 11.16 -6.63
N GLU A 440 -15.18 10.98 -7.30
CA GLU A 440 -14.66 9.66 -7.65
C GLU A 440 -14.10 8.96 -6.42
N VAL A 441 -14.83 7.97 -5.93
CA VAL A 441 -14.47 7.17 -4.74
C VAL A 441 -14.30 5.73 -5.18
N ASN A 442 -13.14 5.12 -4.89
CA ASN A 442 -12.87 3.71 -5.20
C ASN A 442 -12.94 3.35 -6.70
N GLY A 443 -12.58 4.27 -7.59
CA GLY A 443 -12.55 4.07 -9.04
C GLY A 443 -13.18 5.23 -9.80
N TRP A 444 -13.27 5.09 -11.12
CA TRP A 444 -13.82 6.11 -12.02
C TRP A 444 -15.30 6.36 -11.78
N GLY A 445 -15.74 7.60 -11.98
CA GLY A 445 -17.16 7.99 -11.92
C GLY A 445 -18.02 7.27 -12.97
N GLU A 446 -17.41 6.92 -14.10
CA GLU A 446 -18.06 6.21 -15.21
C GLU A 446 -18.19 4.70 -14.99
N ARG A 447 -17.55 4.13 -13.97
CA ARG A 447 -17.53 2.68 -13.72
C ARG A 447 -18.92 2.02 -13.76
N ALA A 448 -19.97 2.76 -13.37
CA ALA A 448 -21.35 2.26 -13.41
C ALA A 448 -21.80 1.85 -14.83
N SER A 449 -21.35 2.55 -15.87
CA SER A 449 -21.65 2.25 -17.27
C SER A 449 -20.70 1.22 -17.88
N LEU A 450 -19.58 0.88 -17.23
CA LEU A 450 -18.52 0.03 -17.80
C LEU A 450 -18.56 -1.42 -17.30
N VAL A 451 -18.04 -2.34 -18.11
CA VAL A 451 -17.80 -3.75 -17.78
C VAL A 451 -16.45 -4.21 -18.35
N ALA A 452 -15.74 -5.06 -17.61
CA ALA A 452 -14.47 -5.62 -18.09
C ALA A 452 -14.70 -6.53 -19.30
N ASP A 453 -13.79 -6.44 -20.27
CA ASP A 453 -13.82 -7.18 -21.52
C ASP A 453 -12.44 -7.79 -21.81
N PRO A 454 -12.33 -9.08 -22.15
CA PRO A 454 -11.03 -9.72 -22.36
C PRO A 454 -10.35 -9.30 -23.67
N HIS A 455 -11.12 -8.80 -24.65
CA HIS A 455 -10.63 -8.47 -25.98
C HIS A 455 -10.18 -7.00 -26.06
N PHE A 456 -10.99 -6.07 -25.55
CA PHE A 456 -10.70 -4.63 -25.58
C PHE A 456 -10.21 -4.09 -24.22
N GLY A 457 -10.28 -4.88 -23.16
CA GLY A 457 -10.03 -4.45 -21.79
C GLY A 457 -11.33 -4.11 -21.05
N TRP A 458 -12.18 -3.27 -21.63
CA TRP A 458 -13.51 -2.94 -21.10
C TRP A 458 -14.40 -2.36 -22.19
N THR A 459 -15.71 -2.37 -21.96
CA THR A 459 -16.72 -1.75 -22.84
C THR A 459 -17.81 -1.10 -22.01
N LEU A 460 -18.75 -0.38 -22.64
CA LEU A 460 -20.00 -0.05 -21.97
C LEU A 460 -20.80 -1.33 -21.73
N ARG A 461 -21.55 -1.39 -20.64
CA ARG A 461 -22.51 -2.45 -20.37
C ARG A 461 -23.51 -2.51 -21.52
N PRO A 462 -23.58 -3.61 -22.29
CA PRO A 462 -24.43 -3.65 -23.47
C PRO A 462 -25.91 -3.39 -23.16
N SER A 463 -26.58 -2.65 -24.03
CA SER A 463 -28.02 -2.35 -23.95
C SER A 463 -28.45 -1.65 -22.64
N GLN A 464 -27.58 -0.82 -22.08
CA GLN A 464 -27.86 -0.05 -20.86
C GLN A 464 -27.99 1.44 -21.17
N HIS A 465 -28.92 2.08 -20.47
CA HIS A 465 -29.04 3.53 -20.38
C HIS A 465 -28.59 3.95 -18.99
N THR A 466 -27.51 4.72 -18.90
CA THR A 466 -26.90 5.08 -17.63
C THR A 466 -26.77 6.60 -17.52
N ARG A 467 -27.34 7.19 -16.46
CA ARG A 467 -27.01 8.56 -16.07
C ARG A 467 -25.74 8.55 -15.24
N LEU A 468 -24.71 9.23 -15.71
CA LEU A 468 -23.43 9.37 -15.03
C LEU A 468 -23.34 10.75 -14.42
N ARG A 469 -22.99 10.80 -13.12
CA ARG A 469 -22.85 12.06 -12.39
C ARG A 469 -21.70 11.98 -11.40
N TRP A 470 -20.65 12.76 -11.67
CA TRP A 470 -19.42 12.79 -10.89
C TRP A 470 -18.66 14.09 -11.22
N GLN A 471 -17.96 14.64 -10.24
CA GLN A 471 -17.32 15.95 -10.29
C GLN A 471 -18.28 17.01 -10.87
N THR A 472 -17.93 17.60 -12.02
CA THR A 472 -18.73 18.61 -12.74
C THR A 472 -19.60 18.02 -13.86
N TYR A 473 -19.56 16.71 -14.08
CA TYR A 473 -20.28 16.03 -15.16
C TYR A 473 -21.65 15.52 -14.71
N ASP A 474 -22.65 15.66 -15.59
CA ASP A 474 -24.00 15.09 -15.44
C ASP A 474 -24.58 14.85 -16.84
N TYR A 475 -24.52 13.60 -17.30
CA TYR A 475 -24.87 13.25 -18.68
C TYR A 475 -25.38 11.81 -18.80
N GLN A 476 -26.02 11.51 -19.93
CA GLN A 476 -26.59 10.20 -20.24
C GLN A 476 -25.75 9.45 -21.27
N VAL A 477 -25.42 8.20 -20.92
CA VAL A 477 -24.75 7.25 -21.81
C VAL A 477 -25.72 6.16 -22.24
N ASP A 478 -25.92 6.07 -23.55
CA ASP A 478 -26.74 5.06 -24.20
C ASP A 478 -25.84 4.02 -24.88
N ALA A 479 -25.72 2.86 -24.26
CA ALA A 479 -24.92 1.76 -24.75
C ALA A 479 -25.76 0.83 -25.65
N ASN A 480 -25.22 0.56 -26.83
CA ASN A 480 -25.82 -0.34 -27.80
C ASN A 480 -25.58 -1.81 -27.43
N SER A 481 -26.12 -2.76 -28.19
CA SER A 481 -25.99 -4.19 -27.89
C SER A 481 -24.57 -4.74 -28.06
N LEU A 482 -23.65 -3.97 -28.65
CA LEU A 482 -22.22 -4.30 -28.79
C LEU A 482 -21.36 -3.71 -27.67
N GLY A 483 -21.95 -2.90 -26.77
CA GLY A 483 -21.21 -2.24 -25.69
C GLY A 483 -20.55 -0.93 -26.10
N PHE A 484 -21.09 -0.22 -27.09
CA PHE A 484 -20.57 1.06 -27.57
C PHE A 484 -21.66 2.16 -27.64
N PRO A 485 -21.30 3.46 -27.66
CA PRO A 485 -22.27 4.54 -27.69
C PRO A 485 -23.08 4.59 -29.00
N GLY A 486 -24.37 4.95 -28.91
CA GLY A 486 -25.21 5.25 -30.07
C GLY A 486 -25.98 4.03 -30.63
N PRO A 487 -26.50 4.07 -31.86
CA PRO A 487 -27.25 2.95 -32.43
C PRO A 487 -26.36 1.82 -32.97
N VAL A 488 -26.94 0.63 -33.17
CA VAL A 488 -26.31 -0.47 -33.94
C VAL A 488 -26.79 -0.40 -35.38
N TYR A 489 -25.87 -0.61 -36.32
CA TYR A 489 -26.16 -0.69 -37.75
C TYR A 489 -26.04 -2.14 -38.23
N ALA A 490 -26.68 -2.48 -39.34
CA ALA A 490 -26.55 -3.82 -39.91
C ALA A 490 -25.12 -4.05 -40.44
N GLU A 491 -24.53 -5.23 -40.23
CA GLU A 491 -23.20 -5.55 -40.78
C GLU A 491 -23.18 -5.49 -42.31
N GLU A 492 -24.25 -5.96 -42.95
CA GLU A 492 -24.40 -5.86 -44.40
C GLU A 492 -24.57 -4.40 -44.84
N LYS A 493 -23.67 -3.94 -45.72
CA LYS A 493 -23.70 -2.58 -46.25
C LYS A 493 -24.74 -2.44 -47.34
N ARG A 494 -25.72 -1.56 -47.11
CA ARG A 494 -26.71 -1.18 -48.12
C ARG A 494 -26.06 -0.38 -49.25
N PRO A 495 -26.53 -0.51 -50.51
CA PRO A 495 -26.10 0.35 -51.60
C PRO A 495 -26.32 1.83 -51.30
N ASP A 496 -25.44 2.70 -51.82
CA ASP A 496 -25.51 4.16 -51.73
C ASP A 496 -25.46 4.78 -50.31
N VAL A 497 -24.98 4.00 -49.33
CA VAL A 497 -24.75 4.46 -47.95
C VAL A 497 -23.27 4.75 -47.70
N LEU A 498 -22.97 5.95 -47.18
CA LEU A 498 -21.65 6.27 -46.64
C LEU A 498 -21.52 5.66 -45.25
N ARG A 499 -20.52 4.80 -45.03
CA ARG A 499 -20.18 4.28 -43.70
C ARG A 499 -18.93 4.94 -43.15
N VAL A 500 -19.09 5.56 -41.99
CA VAL A 500 -17.99 6.12 -41.21
C VAL A 500 -17.88 5.31 -39.92
N LEU A 501 -16.69 4.78 -39.65
CA LEU A 501 -16.37 4.16 -38.37
C LEU A 501 -15.49 5.11 -37.58
N THR A 502 -15.92 5.52 -36.39
CA THR A 502 -15.15 6.36 -35.48
C THR A 502 -14.64 5.53 -34.30
N THR A 503 -13.40 5.77 -33.87
CA THR A 503 -12.84 5.23 -32.62
C THR A 503 -11.92 6.29 -32.01
N GLY A 504 -11.72 6.20 -30.70
CA GLY A 504 -10.98 7.18 -29.90
C GLY A 504 -11.28 6.93 -28.43
N ASP A 505 -11.05 7.95 -27.61
CA ASP A 505 -11.14 7.87 -26.16
C ASP A 505 -12.44 8.50 -25.61
N ALA A 506 -12.36 9.04 -24.38
CA ALA A 506 -13.34 9.90 -23.73
C ALA A 506 -13.98 10.93 -24.67
N PHE A 507 -13.18 11.65 -25.46
CA PHE A 507 -13.61 12.74 -26.33
C PHE A 507 -14.59 12.25 -27.41
N THR A 508 -14.29 11.11 -28.03
CA THR A 508 -15.15 10.50 -29.05
C THR A 508 -16.29 9.68 -28.44
N SER A 509 -16.08 9.11 -27.26
CA SER A 509 -17.11 8.31 -26.55
C SER A 509 -18.27 9.14 -25.99
N ALA A 510 -18.12 10.48 -25.97
CA ALA A 510 -19.06 11.47 -25.43
C ALA A 510 -18.98 11.66 -23.91
N GLU A 511 -17.81 11.51 -23.31
CA GLU A 511 -17.65 11.82 -21.89
C GLU A 511 -18.05 13.29 -21.63
N GLY A 512 -19.01 13.48 -20.73
CA GLY A 512 -19.46 14.80 -20.27
C GLY A 512 -20.60 15.43 -21.07
N VAL A 513 -21.09 14.79 -22.13
CA VAL A 513 -22.30 15.20 -22.86
C VAL A 513 -23.20 14.01 -23.14
N ASP A 514 -24.50 14.23 -23.33
CA ASP A 514 -25.41 13.13 -23.65
C ASP A 514 -24.97 12.42 -24.94
N THR A 515 -25.16 11.09 -25.05
CA THR A 515 -24.72 10.30 -26.21
C THR A 515 -25.20 10.88 -27.55
N GLN A 516 -26.39 11.49 -27.59
CA GLN A 516 -26.92 12.13 -28.80
C GLN A 516 -26.21 13.43 -29.21
N GLN A 517 -25.48 14.05 -28.28
CA GLN A 517 -24.67 15.26 -28.49
C GLN A 517 -23.20 14.94 -28.84
N ALA A 518 -22.83 13.66 -28.84
CA ALA A 518 -21.51 13.22 -29.27
C ALA A 518 -21.22 13.67 -30.70
N TRP A 519 -19.98 14.08 -30.99
CA TRP A 519 -19.61 14.54 -32.32
C TRP A 519 -19.88 13.52 -33.44
N PRO A 520 -19.78 12.17 -33.24
CA PRO A 520 -20.16 11.22 -34.29
C PRO A 520 -21.65 11.26 -34.63
N ARG A 521 -22.52 11.50 -33.63
CA ARG A 521 -23.97 11.66 -33.85
C ARG A 521 -24.29 12.95 -34.58
N LEU A 522 -23.61 14.05 -34.23
CA LEU A 522 -23.74 15.33 -34.92
C LEU A 522 -23.25 15.22 -36.38
N LEU A 523 -22.13 14.54 -36.61
CA LEU A 523 -21.61 14.27 -37.95
C LEU A 523 -22.60 13.48 -38.81
N GLU A 524 -23.23 12.44 -38.27
CA GLU A 524 -24.26 11.70 -39.00
C GLU A 524 -25.41 12.60 -39.45
N ALA A 525 -25.91 13.44 -38.53
CA ALA A 525 -27.00 14.36 -38.81
C ALA A 525 -26.60 15.43 -39.85
N ASP A 526 -25.37 15.93 -39.79
CA ASP A 526 -24.82 16.88 -40.76
C ASP A 526 -24.67 16.25 -42.16
N LEU A 527 -24.13 15.03 -42.23
CA LEU A 527 -23.98 14.29 -43.50
C LEU A 527 -25.32 13.96 -44.14
N ALA A 528 -26.32 13.59 -43.33
CA ALA A 528 -27.69 13.37 -43.80
C ALA A 528 -28.30 14.68 -44.34
N ARG A 529 -28.11 15.81 -43.64
CA ARG A 529 -28.60 17.13 -44.07
C ARG A 529 -27.93 17.65 -45.33
N ALA A 530 -26.64 17.36 -45.53
CA ALA A 530 -25.89 17.78 -46.72
C ALA A 530 -26.41 17.14 -48.03
N GLY A 531 -27.18 16.05 -47.96
CA GLY A 531 -27.86 15.44 -49.11
C GLY A 531 -26.94 14.86 -50.19
N ARG A 532 -25.63 14.73 -49.92
CA ARG A 532 -24.62 14.23 -50.87
C ARG A 532 -24.62 12.70 -51.01
N TYR A 533 -25.20 12.01 -50.04
CA TYR A 533 -25.37 10.56 -49.98
C TYR A 533 -26.84 10.23 -49.70
N ARG A 534 -27.32 9.04 -50.09
CA ARG A 534 -28.69 8.61 -49.82
C ARG A 534 -28.95 8.45 -48.31
N SER A 535 -27.93 7.99 -47.59
CA SER A 535 -27.87 7.94 -46.13
C SER A 535 -26.40 7.92 -45.69
N ALA A 536 -26.13 8.38 -44.46
CA ALA A 536 -24.86 8.16 -43.78
C ALA A 536 -25.11 7.30 -42.53
N GLU A 537 -24.17 6.42 -42.23
CA GLU A 537 -24.12 5.60 -41.01
C GLU A 537 -22.80 5.92 -40.31
N VAL A 538 -22.85 6.56 -39.14
CA VAL A 538 -21.66 6.89 -38.35
C VAL A 538 -21.64 6.02 -37.09
N MET A 539 -20.79 5.00 -37.11
CA MET A 539 -20.64 4.03 -36.03
C MET A 539 -19.58 4.51 -35.04
N ASN A 540 -19.95 4.66 -33.77
CA ASN A 540 -19.01 5.05 -32.72
C ASN A 540 -18.52 3.83 -31.93
N PHE A 541 -17.24 3.50 -32.05
CA PHE A 541 -16.57 2.45 -31.27
C PHE A 541 -15.54 3.00 -30.27
N ALA A 542 -15.68 4.26 -29.86
CA ALA A 542 -14.85 4.86 -28.82
C ALA A 542 -15.40 4.57 -27.41
N ILE A 543 -14.51 4.46 -26.43
CA ILE A 543 -14.82 4.29 -25.01
C ILE A 543 -13.83 5.13 -24.20
N THR A 544 -14.30 5.76 -23.13
CA THR A 544 -13.46 6.45 -22.15
C THR A 544 -12.25 5.60 -21.72
N GLY A 545 -11.07 6.25 -21.73
CA GLY A 545 -9.78 5.65 -21.38
C GLY A 545 -9.17 4.70 -22.41
N TYR A 546 -9.79 4.49 -23.57
CA TYR A 546 -9.14 3.76 -24.65
C TYR A 546 -7.89 4.52 -25.11
N GLY A 547 -6.85 3.77 -25.46
CA GLY A 547 -5.63 4.30 -26.07
C GLY A 547 -5.24 3.50 -27.32
N PRO A 548 -4.01 3.68 -27.82
CA PRO A 548 -3.59 3.14 -29.12
C PRO A 548 -3.76 1.62 -29.29
N HIS A 549 -3.57 0.84 -28.22
CA HIS A 549 -3.80 -0.62 -28.25
C HIS A 549 -5.27 -0.98 -28.44
N GLN A 550 -6.16 -0.27 -27.75
CA GLN A 550 -7.61 -0.50 -27.84
C GLN A 550 -8.14 -0.05 -29.21
N TYR A 551 -7.63 1.06 -29.76
CA TYR A 551 -8.00 1.50 -31.11
C TYR A 551 -7.67 0.44 -32.16
N ALA A 552 -6.46 -0.14 -32.10
CA ALA A 552 -6.05 -1.20 -33.01
C ALA A 552 -6.96 -2.44 -32.88
N ALA A 553 -7.22 -2.89 -31.65
CA ALA A 553 -8.09 -4.03 -31.37
C ALA A 553 -9.53 -3.82 -31.88
N VAL A 554 -10.11 -2.63 -31.65
CA VAL A 554 -11.44 -2.25 -32.15
C VAL A 554 -11.49 -2.31 -33.67
N LEU A 555 -10.50 -1.72 -34.35
CA LEU A 555 -10.49 -1.69 -35.81
C LEU A 555 -10.28 -3.08 -36.40
N GLU A 556 -9.39 -3.89 -35.83
CA GLU A 556 -9.21 -5.29 -36.24
C GLU A 556 -10.51 -6.10 -36.11
N ALA A 557 -11.26 -5.89 -35.03
CA ALA A 557 -12.51 -6.61 -34.78
C ALA A 557 -13.66 -6.17 -35.70
N PHE A 558 -13.80 -4.87 -35.97
CA PHE A 558 -15.03 -4.32 -36.57
C PHE A 558 -14.90 -3.84 -38.01
N VAL A 559 -13.71 -3.42 -38.47
CA VAL A 559 -13.52 -2.99 -39.87
C VAL A 559 -13.85 -4.10 -40.87
N PRO A 560 -13.42 -5.36 -40.69
CA PRO A 560 -13.75 -6.44 -41.63
C PRO A 560 -15.25 -6.77 -41.70
N ARG A 561 -15.98 -6.54 -40.60
CA ARG A 561 -17.41 -6.82 -40.47
C ARG A 561 -18.26 -5.73 -41.11
N TYR A 562 -17.98 -4.47 -40.79
CA TYR A 562 -18.80 -3.33 -41.21
C TYR A 562 -18.38 -2.69 -42.54
N LYS A 563 -17.15 -2.97 -43.01
CA LYS A 563 -16.59 -2.47 -44.29
C LYS A 563 -16.82 -0.96 -44.49
N PRO A 564 -16.32 -0.11 -43.56
CA PRO A 564 -16.52 1.34 -43.64
C PRO A 564 -15.81 1.95 -44.86
N ASP A 565 -16.34 3.05 -45.38
CA ASP A 565 -15.67 3.85 -46.42
C ASP A 565 -14.59 4.74 -45.80
N VAL A 566 -14.86 5.25 -44.60
CA VAL A 566 -13.99 6.16 -43.87
C VAL A 566 -13.84 5.66 -42.44
N ILE A 567 -12.60 5.64 -41.96
CA ILE A 567 -12.27 5.44 -40.55
C ILE A 567 -11.78 6.77 -40.01
N VAL A 568 -12.37 7.25 -38.92
CA VAL A 568 -11.89 8.43 -38.19
C VAL A 568 -11.36 7.94 -36.85
N LEU A 569 -10.03 7.94 -36.73
CA LEU A 569 -9.33 7.69 -35.49
C LEU A 569 -9.07 9.03 -34.81
N GLU A 570 -9.69 9.25 -33.67
CA GLU A 570 -9.36 10.38 -32.80
C GLU A 570 -8.24 9.95 -31.84
N MET A 571 -7.27 10.84 -31.68
CA MET A 571 -6.14 10.67 -30.76
C MET A 571 -6.03 11.90 -29.86
N PHE A 572 -5.81 11.65 -28.57
CA PHE A 572 -5.74 12.68 -27.54
C PHE A 572 -4.34 12.81 -26.95
N VAL A 573 -4.11 13.86 -26.16
CA VAL A 573 -2.77 14.25 -25.69
C VAL A 573 -2.10 13.21 -24.79
N ASN A 574 -2.89 12.42 -24.06
CA ASN A 574 -2.46 11.34 -23.16
C ASN A 574 -2.19 10.00 -23.86
N ASP A 575 -2.50 9.84 -25.15
CA ASP A 575 -2.28 8.58 -25.88
C ASP A 575 -0.80 8.13 -25.86
N LEU A 576 0.13 9.08 -25.74
CA LEU A 576 1.56 8.81 -25.60
C LEU A 576 1.90 8.10 -24.29
N GLU A 577 1.16 8.36 -23.22
CA GLU A 577 1.32 7.67 -21.92
C GLU A 577 0.51 6.37 -21.91
N ASP A 578 -0.71 6.39 -22.43
CA ASP A 578 -1.65 5.28 -22.39
C ASP A 578 -1.15 4.05 -23.16
N VAL A 579 -0.35 4.23 -24.21
CA VAL A 579 0.29 3.13 -24.94
C VAL A 579 1.25 2.29 -24.06
N ALA A 580 1.70 2.81 -22.93
CA ALA A 580 2.55 2.09 -21.98
C ALA A 580 1.77 1.40 -20.85
N ILE A 581 0.45 1.62 -20.76
CA ILE A 581 -0.41 1.10 -19.70
C ILE A 581 -1.08 -0.20 -20.17
N THR A 582 -1.10 -1.21 -19.29
CA THR A 582 -1.73 -2.50 -19.59
C THR A 582 -3.22 -2.49 -19.23
N ASN A 583 -4.02 -3.32 -19.91
CA ASN A 583 -5.45 -3.49 -19.57
C ASN A 583 -5.69 -3.80 -18.10
N GLN A 584 -4.82 -4.60 -17.46
CA GLN A 584 -4.93 -4.91 -16.03
C GLN A 584 -4.79 -3.65 -15.16
N LYS A 585 -3.86 -2.75 -15.49
CA LYS A 585 -3.68 -1.48 -14.77
C LYS A 585 -4.89 -0.56 -14.98
N PHE A 586 -5.40 -0.43 -16.20
CA PHE A 586 -6.62 0.35 -16.47
C PHE A 586 -7.83 -0.21 -15.71
N GLN A 587 -8.07 -1.52 -15.75
CA GLN A 587 -9.17 -2.15 -15.00
C GLN A 587 -9.07 -1.91 -13.48
N GLN A 588 -7.85 -1.83 -12.94
CA GLN A 588 -7.62 -1.44 -11.54
C GLN A 588 -7.95 0.03 -11.30
N GLN A 589 -7.59 0.94 -12.20
CA GLN A 589 -7.92 2.38 -12.11
C GLN A 589 -9.42 2.65 -12.25
N ILE A 590 -10.09 2.02 -13.22
CA ILE A 590 -11.56 2.02 -13.36
C ILE A 590 -12.21 1.53 -12.06
N GLY A 591 -11.52 0.63 -11.37
CA GLY A 591 -11.88 0.17 -10.04
C GLY A 591 -12.79 -1.05 -10.05
N PHE A 592 -12.79 -1.89 -11.10
CA PHE A 592 -13.68 -3.05 -11.19
C PHE A 592 -13.61 -3.99 -9.97
N GLY A 593 -12.46 -4.08 -9.30
CA GLY A 593 -12.26 -4.87 -8.08
C GLY A 593 -12.65 -4.18 -6.77
N HIS A 594 -13.02 -2.91 -6.77
CA HIS A 594 -13.36 -2.17 -5.56
C HIS A 594 -14.87 -2.19 -5.24
N PRO A 595 -15.29 -1.94 -3.98
CA PRO A 595 -16.69 -1.68 -3.67
C PRO A 595 -17.25 -0.49 -4.47
N ARG A 596 -18.53 -0.54 -4.84
CA ARG A 596 -19.17 0.58 -5.56
C ARG A 596 -19.16 1.85 -4.70
N SER A 597 -18.87 2.98 -5.35
CA SER A 597 -18.84 4.31 -4.74
C SER A 597 -20.19 4.73 -4.15
N ASP A 598 -21.30 4.24 -4.72
CA ASP A 598 -22.70 4.49 -4.34
C ASP A 598 -23.25 3.49 -3.30
N SER A 599 -22.42 2.59 -2.78
CA SER A 599 -22.86 1.60 -1.79
C SER A 599 -23.23 2.23 -0.44
N VAL A 600 -24.08 1.52 0.32
CA VAL A 600 -24.39 1.89 1.71
C VAL A 600 -23.12 1.94 2.56
N PHE A 601 -22.20 1.00 2.34
CA PHE A 601 -20.91 1.00 3.03
C PHE A 601 -20.09 2.25 2.71
N ALA A 602 -19.94 2.63 1.43
CA ALA A 602 -19.22 3.84 1.05
C ALA A 602 -19.86 5.11 1.64
N THR A 603 -21.18 5.13 1.79
CA THR A 603 -21.92 6.22 2.44
C THR A 603 -21.66 6.25 3.96
N LEU A 604 -21.79 5.12 4.64
CA LEU A 604 -21.47 5.03 6.08
C LEU A 604 -19.99 5.31 6.37
N ALA A 605 -19.12 5.01 5.42
CA ALA A 605 -17.70 5.33 5.46
C ALA A 605 -17.40 6.82 5.22
N LEU A 606 -18.39 7.64 4.85
CA LEU A 606 -18.21 9.06 4.52
C LEU A 606 -17.25 9.27 3.34
N GLY A 607 -17.26 8.35 2.37
CA GLY A 607 -16.27 8.30 1.29
C GLY A 607 -16.26 9.56 0.41
N ASN A 608 -17.45 10.06 0.05
CA ASN A 608 -17.59 11.22 -0.83
C ASN A 608 -17.13 12.50 -0.12
N LEU A 609 -17.62 12.71 1.10
CA LEU A 609 -17.28 13.85 1.95
C LEU A 609 -15.78 13.88 2.25
N TYR A 610 -15.19 12.71 2.49
CA TYR A 610 -13.76 12.59 2.72
C TYR A 610 -12.94 12.95 1.46
N ALA A 611 -13.33 12.44 0.29
CA ALA A 611 -12.69 12.78 -0.98
C ALA A 611 -12.77 14.29 -1.27
N LEU A 612 -13.96 14.87 -1.15
CA LEU A 612 -14.22 16.30 -1.35
C LEU A 612 -13.43 17.17 -0.38
N ALA A 613 -13.45 16.85 0.92
CA ALA A 613 -12.70 17.57 1.94
C ALA A 613 -11.18 17.51 1.66
N GLY A 614 -10.68 16.34 1.24
CA GLY A 614 -9.30 16.15 0.85
C GLY A 614 -8.92 17.01 -0.36
N GLN A 615 -9.73 17.01 -1.42
CA GLN A 615 -9.49 17.82 -2.62
C GLN A 615 -9.46 19.31 -2.27
N GLN A 616 -10.44 19.80 -1.51
CA GLN A 616 -10.50 21.21 -1.11
C GLN A 616 -9.31 21.62 -0.24
N LEU A 617 -8.90 20.77 0.69
CA LEU A 617 -7.74 21.02 1.54
C LEU A 617 -6.45 21.04 0.70
N ARG A 618 -6.23 20.04 -0.15
CA ARG A 618 -5.06 19.98 -1.03
C ARG A 618 -4.99 21.17 -1.96
N ARG A 619 -6.11 21.57 -2.55
CA ARG A 619 -6.20 22.77 -3.39
C ARG A 619 -5.78 24.01 -2.60
N THR A 620 -6.39 24.22 -1.43
CA THR A 620 -6.06 25.35 -0.57
C THR A 620 -4.57 25.39 -0.19
N LEU A 621 -4.00 24.25 0.20
CA LEU A 621 -2.57 24.14 0.56
C LEU A 621 -1.66 24.45 -0.63
N ASN A 622 -1.94 23.87 -1.81
CA ASN A 622 -1.10 24.06 -2.99
C ASN A 622 -1.18 25.50 -3.51
N GLU A 623 -2.38 26.05 -3.64
CA GLU A 623 -2.57 27.38 -4.21
C GLU A 623 -2.09 28.49 -3.26
N ARG A 624 -2.42 28.40 -1.96
CA ARG A 624 -2.15 29.50 -1.00
C ARG A 624 -0.81 29.40 -0.30
N LEU A 625 -0.31 28.20 -0.01
CA LEU A 625 0.94 28.02 0.74
C LEU A 625 2.11 27.66 -0.17
N LEU A 626 1.90 26.81 -1.17
CA LEU A 626 2.98 26.31 -2.03
C LEU A 626 3.11 27.08 -3.35
N HIS A 627 2.11 27.91 -3.70
CA HIS A 627 2.02 28.63 -4.97
C HIS A 627 2.19 27.71 -6.19
N ARG A 628 1.54 26.55 -6.15
CA ARG A 628 1.54 25.54 -7.22
C ARG A 628 0.11 25.12 -7.53
N PRO A 629 -0.18 24.62 -8.76
CA PRO A 629 -1.48 24.05 -9.06
C PRO A 629 -1.76 22.85 -8.15
N ALA A 630 -3.03 22.66 -7.79
CA ALA A 630 -3.44 21.46 -7.09
C ALA A 630 -3.18 20.22 -7.96
N PRO A 631 -2.81 19.06 -7.40
CA PRO A 631 -2.52 17.86 -8.20
C PRO A 631 -3.65 17.46 -9.16
N GLN A 632 -4.90 17.62 -8.73
CA GLN A 632 -6.07 17.30 -9.58
C GLN A 632 -6.25 18.33 -10.70
N ASP A 633 -6.01 19.61 -10.44
CA ASP A 633 -6.07 20.65 -11.48
C ASP A 633 -4.94 20.46 -12.50
N ALA A 634 -3.75 20.07 -12.03
CA ALA A 634 -2.62 19.74 -12.89
C ALA A 634 -2.88 18.50 -13.76
N PHE A 635 -3.58 17.49 -13.22
CA PHE A 635 -4.03 16.30 -13.94
C PHE A 635 -5.08 16.65 -14.99
N LEU A 636 -6.15 17.37 -14.62
CA LEU A 636 -7.19 17.80 -15.57
C LEU A 636 -6.66 18.73 -16.67
N ALA A 637 -5.60 19.49 -16.38
CA ALA A 637 -4.90 20.32 -17.35
C ALA A 637 -3.89 19.56 -18.21
N MET A 638 -3.64 18.26 -17.96
CA MET A 638 -2.64 17.44 -18.65
C MET A 638 -1.25 18.10 -18.68
N LEU A 639 -0.81 18.64 -17.53
CA LEU A 639 0.44 19.41 -17.48
C LEU A 639 1.71 18.62 -17.80
N PRO A 640 1.88 17.36 -17.36
CA PRO A 640 3.05 16.54 -17.72
C PRO A 640 3.26 16.40 -19.24
N GLU A 641 2.17 16.27 -19.99
CA GLU A 641 2.15 16.04 -21.43
C GLU A 641 2.74 17.24 -22.20
N PHE A 642 2.59 18.44 -21.65
CA PHE A 642 3.12 19.69 -22.20
C PHE A 642 4.47 20.11 -21.62
N ALA A 643 5.11 19.32 -20.77
CA ALA A 643 6.41 19.70 -20.20
C ALA A 643 7.50 19.78 -21.30
N ALA A 644 8.34 20.82 -21.28
CA ALA A 644 9.39 21.02 -22.27
C ALA A 644 10.52 19.98 -22.18
N ASP A 645 11.08 19.59 -23.34
CA ASP A 645 12.13 18.55 -23.49
C ASP A 645 13.52 19.04 -23.03
N ASN A 646 13.68 19.17 -21.72
CA ASN A 646 14.85 19.79 -21.12
C ASN A 646 16.01 18.83 -20.78
N ASP A 647 15.82 17.51 -20.91
CA ASP A 647 16.82 16.49 -20.56
C ASP A 647 16.75 15.26 -21.48
N ASP A 648 17.86 14.54 -21.63
CA ASP A 648 18.04 13.42 -22.56
C ASP A 648 17.19 12.19 -22.17
N ALA A 649 16.96 11.96 -20.88
CA ALA A 649 16.11 10.87 -20.40
C ALA A 649 14.63 11.05 -20.81
N ALA A 650 14.14 12.29 -20.85
CA ALA A 650 12.80 12.59 -21.33
C ALA A 650 12.68 12.27 -22.83
N ARG A 651 13.68 12.69 -23.62
CA ARG A 651 13.73 12.41 -25.07
C ARG A 651 13.80 10.92 -25.39
N GLU A 652 14.55 10.13 -24.61
CA GLU A 652 14.60 8.67 -24.78
C GLU A 652 13.24 8.02 -24.49
N THR A 653 12.56 8.50 -23.43
CA THR A 653 11.21 8.05 -23.09
C THR A 653 10.23 8.40 -24.21
N ASP A 654 10.29 9.62 -24.74
CA ASP A 654 9.44 10.06 -25.86
C ASP A 654 9.69 9.24 -27.11
N ALA A 655 10.95 8.94 -27.44
CA ALA A 655 11.26 8.10 -28.58
C ALA A 655 10.64 6.70 -28.44
N ALA A 656 10.65 6.13 -27.23
CA ALA A 656 10.04 4.84 -26.94
C ALA A 656 8.52 4.86 -27.05
N THR A 657 7.85 5.90 -26.51
CA THR A 657 6.39 6.05 -26.58
C THR A 657 5.93 6.33 -28.01
N VAL A 658 6.60 7.25 -28.72
CA VAL A 658 6.35 7.53 -30.16
C VAL A 658 6.49 6.26 -30.99
N ALA A 659 7.54 5.46 -30.75
CA ALA A 659 7.71 4.19 -31.46
C ALA A 659 6.57 3.18 -31.15
N ALA A 660 6.07 3.15 -29.91
CA ALA A 660 4.95 2.30 -29.53
C ALA A 660 3.63 2.73 -30.18
N VAL A 661 3.36 4.04 -30.20
CA VAL A 661 2.20 4.62 -30.91
C VAL A 661 2.31 4.35 -32.42
N ALA A 662 3.49 4.55 -33.02
CA ALA A 662 3.71 4.30 -34.45
C ALA A 662 3.45 2.85 -34.85
N ARG A 663 3.79 1.87 -33.99
CA ARG A 663 3.43 0.46 -34.21
C ARG A 663 1.92 0.26 -34.26
N SER A 664 1.20 0.78 -33.28
CA SER A 664 -0.26 0.68 -33.21
C SER A 664 -0.93 1.35 -34.43
N LEU A 665 -0.45 2.53 -34.84
CA LEU A 665 -0.89 3.20 -36.06
C LEU A 665 -0.58 2.40 -37.33
N GLY A 666 0.55 1.68 -37.36
CA GLY A 666 0.90 0.77 -38.44
C GLY A 666 -0.10 -0.37 -38.60
N GLU A 667 -0.52 -0.98 -37.48
CA GLU A 667 -1.55 -2.02 -37.45
C GLU A 667 -2.90 -1.48 -37.94
N ILE A 668 -3.31 -0.32 -37.42
CA ILE A 668 -4.53 0.39 -37.83
C ILE A 668 -4.53 0.68 -39.33
N LYS A 669 -3.40 1.19 -39.87
CA LYS A 669 -3.26 1.48 -41.30
C LYS A 669 -3.34 0.23 -42.15
N ALA A 670 -2.79 -0.90 -41.68
CA ALA A 670 -2.87 -2.18 -42.38
C ALA A 670 -4.32 -2.66 -42.47
N VAL A 671 -5.07 -2.58 -41.37
CA VAL A 671 -6.50 -2.94 -41.34
C VAL A 671 -7.33 -2.04 -42.26
N ALA A 672 -7.12 -0.72 -42.20
CA ALA A 672 -7.81 0.23 -43.08
C ALA A 672 -7.52 -0.03 -44.57
N SER A 673 -6.25 -0.31 -44.90
CA SER A 673 -5.83 -0.60 -46.29
C SER A 673 -6.43 -1.90 -46.80
N ALA A 674 -6.48 -2.95 -45.97
CA ALA A 674 -7.07 -4.23 -46.33
C ALA A 674 -8.58 -4.13 -46.62
N ALA A 675 -9.28 -3.22 -45.95
CA ALA A 675 -10.69 -2.94 -46.19
C ALA A 675 -10.96 -1.86 -47.28
N ASN A 676 -9.91 -1.31 -47.88
CA ASN A 676 -9.98 -0.18 -48.82
C ASN A 676 -10.72 1.04 -48.22
N SER A 677 -10.56 1.26 -46.92
CA SER A 677 -11.15 2.37 -46.17
C SER A 677 -10.18 3.55 -46.13
N ARG A 678 -10.69 4.78 -46.23
CA ARG A 678 -9.90 5.99 -46.02
C ARG A 678 -9.71 6.23 -44.52
N LEU A 679 -8.47 6.17 -44.03
CA LEU A 679 -8.12 6.52 -42.66
C LEU A 679 -7.91 8.04 -42.51
N ILE A 680 -8.57 8.64 -41.53
CA ILE A 680 -8.39 10.01 -41.07
C ILE A 680 -7.96 9.93 -39.60
N VAL A 681 -6.81 10.53 -39.28
CA VAL A 681 -6.37 10.70 -37.89
C VAL A 681 -6.68 12.13 -37.46
N LEU A 682 -7.51 12.28 -36.43
CA LEU A 682 -7.89 13.54 -35.82
C LEU A 682 -7.13 13.70 -34.51
N LEU A 683 -6.30 14.74 -34.40
CA LEU A 683 -5.61 15.06 -33.14
C LEU A 683 -6.48 16.03 -32.34
N ALA A 684 -7.07 15.57 -31.24
CA ALA A 684 -7.90 16.38 -30.37
C ALA A 684 -7.03 17.26 -29.44
N PRO A 685 -7.31 18.57 -29.33
CA PRO A 685 -6.59 19.44 -28.41
C PRO A 685 -7.11 19.30 -26.98
N ALA A 686 -6.23 19.43 -25.99
CA ALA A 686 -6.63 19.55 -24.59
C ALA A 686 -7.31 20.90 -24.34
N GLY A 687 -8.15 20.97 -23.30
CA GLY A 687 -8.89 22.19 -22.96
C GLY A 687 -7.98 23.41 -22.83
N ILE A 688 -6.79 23.28 -22.23
CA ILE A 688 -5.86 24.41 -22.05
C ILE A 688 -5.29 24.96 -23.36
N GLN A 689 -5.36 24.22 -24.47
CA GLN A 689 -4.90 24.67 -25.79
C GLN A 689 -5.94 25.53 -26.50
N VAL A 690 -7.23 25.41 -26.14
CA VAL A 690 -8.35 26.03 -26.86
C VAL A 690 -9.24 26.95 -26.02
N CYS A 691 -9.28 26.76 -24.71
CA CYS A 691 -10.11 27.54 -23.80
C CYS A 691 -9.30 28.63 -23.08
N THR A 692 -9.95 29.75 -22.78
CA THR A 692 -9.33 30.80 -21.98
C THR A 692 -9.27 30.40 -20.49
N PRO A 693 -8.38 31.03 -19.69
CA PRO A 693 -8.30 30.77 -18.25
C PRO A 693 -9.61 30.99 -17.49
N GLU A 694 -10.51 31.82 -18.00
CA GLU A 694 -11.84 32.09 -17.40
C GLU A 694 -12.82 30.95 -17.68
N GLN A 695 -12.65 30.24 -18.80
CA GLN A 695 -13.51 29.12 -19.21
C GLN A 695 -13.14 27.81 -18.51
N LEU A 696 -11.93 27.71 -17.94
CA LEU A 696 -11.43 26.50 -17.29
C LEU A 696 -11.28 26.69 -15.77
N PRO A 697 -12.16 26.08 -14.95
CA PRO A 697 -12.06 26.15 -13.50
C PRO A 697 -10.72 25.62 -12.95
N TYR A 698 -10.15 24.62 -13.62
CA TYR A 698 -8.89 23.96 -13.30
C TYR A 698 -7.66 24.58 -14.00
N TYR A 699 -7.82 25.72 -14.69
CA TYR A 699 -6.67 26.38 -15.32
C TYR A 699 -5.58 26.71 -14.28
N PRO A 700 -4.32 26.31 -14.49
CA PRO A 700 -3.24 26.47 -13.52
C PRO A 700 -2.71 27.90 -13.50
N ARG A 701 -3.49 28.83 -12.94
CA ARG A 701 -3.22 30.28 -12.93
C ARG A 701 -1.88 30.66 -12.27
N GLN A 702 -1.28 29.77 -11.48
CA GLN A 702 0.02 29.97 -10.85
C GLN A 702 1.20 29.72 -11.80
N LEU A 703 0.94 29.15 -12.99
CA LEU A 703 1.95 28.82 -13.99
C LEU A 703 1.80 29.74 -15.20
N ASP A 704 2.95 30.20 -15.68
CA ASP A 704 3.04 30.80 -17.00
C ASP A 704 3.23 29.69 -18.04
N LEU A 705 2.13 29.25 -18.64
CA LEU A 705 2.14 28.24 -19.71
C LEU A 705 2.76 28.76 -21.01
N THR A 706 3.08 30.05 -21.10
CA THR A 706 3.76 30.65 -22.25
C THR A 706 5.28 30.59 -22.14
N ASP A 707 5.86 30.19 -20.99
CA ASP A 707 7.31 30.03 -20.84
C ASP A 707 7.80 28.79 -21.62
N PRO A 708 8.45 28.98 -22.79
CA PRO A 708 8.84 27.86 -23.67
C PRO A 708 9.95 26.99 -23.06
N ARG A 709 10.60 27.45 -21.98
CA ARG A 709 11.59 26.65 -21.25
C ARG A 709 10.93 25.62 -20.35
N ARG A 710 9.64 25.75 -20.08
CA ARG A 710 8.91 24.89 -19.14
C ARG A 710 7.79 24.13 -19.81
N PHE A 711 7.09 24.78 -20.74
CA PHE A 711 5.94 24.21 -21.42
C PHE A 711 6.04 24.37 -22.93
N ASP A 712 5.53 23.38 -23.64
CA ASP A 712 5.35 23.39 -25.07
C ASP A 712 3.96 22.83 -25.38
N LEU A 713 3.03 23.74 -25.68
CA LEU A 713 1.62 23.39 -25.89
C LEU A 713 1.39 22.59 -27.17
N ASP A 714 2.33 22.59 -28.12
CA ASP A 714 2.21 21.82 -29.36
C ASP A 714 2.95 20.47 -29.28
N ARG A 715 3.62 20.20 -28.15
CA ARG A 715 4.45 19.00 -27.97
C ARG A 715 3.67 17.70 -28.20
N PRO A 716 2.50 17.45 -27.59
CA PRO A 716 1.78 16.20 -27.83
C PRO A 716 1.43 16.00 -29.30
N GLN A 717 0.91 17.04 -29.96
CA GLN A 717 0.55 16.98 -31.38
C GLN A 717 1.77 16.75 -32.27
N ARG A 718 2.91 17.38 -31.96
CA ARG A 718 4.17 17.17 -32.69
C ARG A 718 4.67 15.73 -32.55
N LEU A 719 4.63 15.16 -31.34
CA LEU A 719 5.05 13.78 -31.08
C LEU A 719 4.11 12.76 -31.75
N LEU A 720 2.80 12.98 -31.66
CA LEU A 720 1.80 12.16 -32.37
C LEU A 720 1.98 12.25 -33.90
N LEU A 721 2.24 13.44 -34.44
CA LEU A 721 2.54 13.61 -35.86
C LEU A 721 3.83 12.87 -36.26
N ALA A 722 4.87 12.90 -35.43
CA ALA A 722 6.08 12.11 -35.65
C ALA A 722 5.76 10.60 -35.69
N ALA A 723 4.86 10.11 -34.84
CA ALA A 723 4.43 8.71 -34.85
C ALA A 723 3.70 8.32 -36.16
N THR A 724 2.93 9.24 -36.77
CA THR A 724 2.25 8.98 -38.06
C THR A 724 3.21 8.91 -39.26
N THR A 725 4.40 9.49 -39.15
CA THR A 725 5.39 9.61 -40.24
C THR A 725 6.58 8.68 -40.09
N ALA A 726 6.77 8.09 -38.91
CA ALA A 726 7.83 7.12 -38.64
C ALA A 726 7.67 5.86 -39.52
N PRO A 727 8.72 5.39 -40.22
CA PRO A 727 8.67 4.10 -40.89
C PRO A 727 8.46 3.00 -39.84
N ALA A 728 7.50 2.11 -40.05
CA ALA A 728 7.31 0.90 -39.24
C ALA A 728 8.62 0.08 -39.30
N SER A 729 9.48 0.26 -38.31
CA SER A 729 10.83 -0.27 -38.35
C SER A 729 10.79 -1.78 -38.14
N ARG A 730 11.39 -2.48 -39.11
CA ARG A 730 11.70 -3.91 -39.03
C ARG A 730 12.58 -4.19 -37.81
N HIS A 731 12.14 -5.14 -36.99
CA HIS A 731 12.93 -5.94 -36.05
C HIS A 731 13.79 -5.22 -35.00
N THR A 732 13.35 -5.34 -33.74
CA THR A 732 14.19 -5.19 -32.56
C THR A 732 15.22 -6.34 -32.48
N ILE A 733 16.51 -6.02 -32.43
CA ILE A 733 17.53 -6.84 -31.75
C ILE A 733 18.43 -5.89 -30.96
N PHE A 734 18.44 -6.04 -29.63
CA PHE A 734 19.47 -5.47 -28.77
C PHE A 734 20.75 -6.32 -28.88
N ALA A 735 21.90 -5.66 -29.08
CA ALA A 735 23.20 -6.13 -28.59
C ALA A 735 24.20 -4.96 -28.51
N ARG A 736 24.75 -4.72 -27.30
CA ARG A 736 25.96 -3.91 -27.05
C ARG A 736 27.19 -4.58 -27.68
N SER A 737 28.15 -3.81 -28.21
CA SER A 737 29.61 -3.96 -27.96
C SER A 737 30.50 -3.11 -28.89
N CYS A 738 31.42 -2.37 -28.24
CA CYS A 738 32.79 -1.99 -28.65
C CYS A 738 33.08 -0.89 -29.71
N ALA A 739 33.75 0.15 -29.18
CA ALA A 739 34.97 0.83 -29.66
C ALA A 739 34.94 1.61 -31.00
N ALA A 740 35.02 2.93 -30.89
CA ALA A 740 36.22 3.73 -31.17
C ALA A 740 36.13 5.06 -30.42
#